data_AF-A0AAJ2SGD0-F1
#
_entry.id   AF-A0AAJ2SGD0-F1
#
_cell.length_a   1.000
_cell.length_b   1.000
_cell.length_c   1.000
_cell.angle_alpha   90.00
_cell.angle_beta   90.00
_cell.angle_gamma   90.00
#
_symmetry.space_group_name_H-M   'P 1'
#
loop_
_entity.id
_entity.type
_entity.pdbx_description
1 polymer ?
#
loop_
_entity_poly.entity_id
_entity_poly.type
_entity_poly.pdbx_seq_one_letter_code
_entity_poly.pdbx_strand_id
1 'polypeptide(L)'
;MNPFAIWMLLLVLWALCHFWLVPLSKNRWKAVDLREKMARAGSLVVLERVRDLSAIGATVVAAVIVLVWLCTWFSSSPSVAPQAVIHAAQSMYGATKDFSSEYGAILGLFGLLSAALALYLAARQARSRVAQVWNAKAQELHERIINDPTCLDAAREDPQLNPTVERLDGLIEQLVAHDSGAPGAVMSAQALERTQSGASDLLSYLAIEWARKDLKFEEAVASSAAQEASQPQGPWQRLVRVLASERLGKDLGLIKKPLSYLTTALLILSLVGWSAEPLANSMQLMVNNLRMNASDQQAQREIEQALSALPPPPVAPESAESNTSLPTVQVATRLFVRAALSEMTRSPALERWVQLPPERRNEAEFVRAALNDRQLETPSRGDTTAKVRKEVAATLGEAVESKPGITQAQQQIEDALQPSVRRLRQENPNLFAKLTATLERRYGAPIAPLDAQGKLIAQVLDEAFGGLDAKPTTELGKQAQKLVKDVGKDAIKTWSQAWAKNWVSQALTSAARPDVLALAARQASLDATDDSRRLIKSFMAAEGQGWTSSAAALQEVKVAEAVSAQVAQMHTPEARAALRERLGGYNRLFPNDLPDLAPPGAGGGLPGADHAFNRNRASNFKVASRSFRVRGVLIGQDAQSVGIDASQIRWSIQVATDSDATSKVTLQVLLDDQWHDLGTYDAAIVNQALRYASDGRVVAVTIAPGDGKLIDRVTYTHPVLTDTPLGCRVIEADRLIDTFSVSPTRSNAMASLSADRLQTHRWMGVSRLTEALATYPPSQACPKEQLMELLANSEVKPVPWSAALQKSLEDFAAQQEQKQAGSARVLSAAQSCMTAADKAQLVSCLCDKAQGIGLPERYWFPEDHTSQFRERLVAVSPDWTWMQRSPDRLGNIDLWVHTTFSLRRAENPDGDADEASASAVDFPAQELQQLRKEVAQQLPGYLKTQLKSPSYDAFMAPLEDFVLLQRFFRIALAGGLGADFPLARLIDLEQETHPYVPFQPTIRWEEAPDADLDEVLGKAAPEAQLAYRRWYEDRIERAVSQRSICDPVSN
;
A
#
# COMPACT_ATOMS: atom_id res chain seq x y z
N MET A 1 1.06 -26.48 48.24
CA MET A 1 2.27 -27.34 48.46
C MET A 1 3.08 -26.78 49.62
N ASN A 2 4.04 -27.53 50.18
CA ASN A 2 5.03 -26.95 51.10
C ASN A 2 5.85 -25.86 50.35
N PRO A 3 6.03 -24.65 50.90
CA PRO A 3 6.77 -23.58 50.23
C PRO A 3 8.23 -23.94 49.91
N PHE A 4 8.87 -24.76 50.75
CA PHE A 4 10.20 -25.30 50.49
C PHE A 4 10.19 -26.29 49.31
N ALA A 5 9.08 -27.03 49.10
CA ALA A 5 8.92 -27.88 47.93
C ALA A 5 8.66 -27.08 46.64
N ILE A 6 7.97 -25.93 46.73
CA ILE A 6 7.85 -24.98 45.60
C ILE A 6 9.21 -24.35 45.28
N TRP A 7 9.94 -23.92 46.31
CA TRP A 7 11.30 -23.39 46.18
C TRP A 7 12.27 -24.39 45.56
N MET A 8 12.28 -25.63 46.07
CA MET A 8 13.07 -26.73 45.51
C MET A 8 12.63 -27.07 44.08
N LEU A 9 11.34 -27.03 43.76
CA LEU A 9 10.86 -27.24 42.38
C LEU A 9 11.36 -26.13 41.45
N LEU A 10 11.33 -24.86 41.89
CA LEU A 10 11.85 -23.73 41.11
C LEU A 10 13.38 -23.76 40.99
N LEU A 11 14.11 -24.20 42.01
CA LEU A 11 15.56 -24.42 41.93
C LEU A 11 15.92 -25.63 41.05
N VAL A 12 15.20 -26.74 41.13
CA VAL A 12 15.40 -27.92 40.28
C VAL A 12 15.05 -27.58 38.84
N LEU A 13 13.96 -26.83 38.58
CA LEU A 13 13.61 -26.33 37.25
C LEU A 13 14.67 -25.34 36.74
N TRP A 14 15.15 -24.42 37.58
CA TRP A 14 16.25 -23.52 37.23
C TRP A 14 17.52 -24.29 36.89
N ALA A 15 17.94 -25.24 37.72
CA ALA A 15 19.16 -26.03 37.52
C ALA A 15 19.05 -26.96 36.31
N LEU A 16 17.89 -27.60 36.11
CA LEU A 16 17.58 -28.38 34.92
C LEU A 16 17.64 -27.49 33.67
N CYS A 17 17.07 -26.29 33.69
CA CYS A 17 17.19 -25.36 32.57
C CYS A 17 18.62 -24.84 32.37
N HIS A 18 19.33 -24.46 33.43
CA HIS A 18 20.65 -23.81 33.38
C HIS A 18 21.78 -24.78 33.03
N PHE A 19 21.84 -25.96 33.66
CA PHE A 19 22.92 -26.93 33.48
C PHE A 19 22.61 -28.02 32.43
N TRP A 20 21.32 -28.33 32.18
CA TRP A 20 20.94 -29.39 31.24
C TRP A 20 20.26 -28.85 29.98
N LEU A 21 19.06 -28.29 30.05
CA LEU A 21 18.25 -28.00 28.86
C LEU A 21 18.84 -26.90 27.98
N VAL A 22 19.29 -25.78 28.55
CA VAL A 22 19.94 -24.70 27.77
C VAL A 22 21.26 -25.18 27.15
N PRO A 23 22.19 -25.82 27.88
CA PRO A 23 23.39 -26.41 27.27
C PRO A 23 23.12 -27.51 26.24
N LEU A 24 22.17 -28.42 26.48
CA LEU A 24 21.79 -29.46 25.52
C LEU A 24 21.17 -28.87 24.26
N SER A 25 20.32 -27.85 24.38
CA SER A 25 19.76 -27.14 23.22
C SER A 25 20.82 -26.32 22.46
N LYS A 26 21.78 -25.68 23.16
CA LYS A 26 22.93 -25.01 22.51
C LYS A 26 23.87 -25.99 21.81
N ASN A 27 24.10 -27.17 22.38
CA ASN A 27 24.88 -28.23 21.73
C ASN A 27 24.13 -28.82 20.52
N ARG A 28 22.82 -29.06 20.64
CA ARG A 28 21.96 -29.53 19.53
C ARG A 28 21.74 -28.47 18.43
N TRP A 29 22.06 -27.19 18.65
CA TRP A 29 22.04 -26.15 17.62
C TRP A 29 22.98 -26.45 16.44
N LYS A 30 24.12 -27.09 16.73
CA LYS A 30 25.24 -27.25 15.78
C LYS A 30 25.01 -28.27 14.65
N ALA A 31 23.86 -28.95 14.60
CA ALA A 31 23.73 -30.21 13.86
C ALA A 31 22.52 -30.34 12.90
N VAL A 32 21.71 -29.29 12.69
CA VAL A 32 20.38 -29.43 12.06
C VAL A 32 19.99 -28.27 11.13
N ASP A 33 19.05 -28.54 10.22
CA ASP A 33 18.42 -27.65 9.23
C ASP A 33 17.89 -26.31 9.78
N LEU A 34 17.78 -25.31 8.90
CA LEU A 34 17.32 -23.94 9.16
C LEU A 34 15.93 -23.88 9.79
N ARG A 35 14.94 -24.63 9.28
CA ARG A 35 13.58 -24.58 9.84
C ARG A 35 13.59 -25.08 11.28
N GLU A 36 14.42 -26.08 11.60
CA GLU A 36 14.60 -26.52 12.98
C GLU A 36 15.49 -25.57 13.81
N LYS A 37 16.54 -24.93 13.25
CA LYS A 37 17.27 -23.86 13.93
C LYS A 37 16.33 -22.71 14.32
N MET A 38 15.49 -22.21 13.42
CA MET A 38 14.49 -21.19 13.74
C MET A 38 13.44 -21.68 14.76
N ALA A 39 12.95 -22.92 14.63
CA ALA A 39 12.03 -23.50 15.61
C ALA A 39 12.66 -23.54 17.01
N ARG A 40 13.92 -24.02 17.09
CA ARG A 40 14.75 -24.16 18.29
C ARG A 40 15.25 -22.82 18.86
N ALA A 41 15.38 -21.76 18.07
CA ALA A 41 15.72 -20.42 18.57
C ALA A 41 14.63 -19.90 19.51
N GLY A 42 13.37 -20.06 19.09
CA GLY A 42 12.22 -19.73 19.91
C GLY A 42 12.18 -20.55 21.21
N SER A 43 12.40 -21.87 21.15
CA SER A 43 12.39 -22.70 22.36
C SER A 43 13.61 -22.49 23.26
N LEU A 44 14.78 -22.15 22.71
CA LEU A 44 15.98 -21.86 23.48
C LEU A 44 15.86 -20.53 24.23
N VAL A 45 15.35 -19.47 23.60
CA VAL A 45 15.04 -18.21 24.31
C VAL A 45 13.92 -18.40 25.33
N VAL A 46 12.91 -19.24 25.05
CA VAL A 46 11.91 -19.65 26.05
C VAL A 46 12.55 -20.40 27.22
N LEU A 47 13.48 -21.32 26.98
CA LEU A 47 14.20 -22.03 28.05
C LEU A 47 15.08 -21.10 28.89
N GLU A 48 15.74 -20.11 28.28
CA GLU A 48 16.49 -19.08 29.01
C GLU A 48 15.56 -18.14 29.80
N ARG A 49 14.37 -17.81 29.29
CA ARG A 49 13.37 -17.04 30.06
C ARG A 49 12.69 -17.85 31.16
N VAL A 50 12.40 -19.13 30.94
CA VAL A 50 11.87 -20.05 31.97
C VAL A 50 12.92 -20.26 33.07
N ARG A 51 14.20 -20.40 32.71
CA ARG A 51 15.33 -20.36 33.67
C ARG A 51 15.29 -19.06 34.48
N ASP A 52 15.30 -17.90 33.84
CA ASP A 52 15.39 -16.62 34.55
C ASP A 52 14.17 -16.35 35.44
N LEU A 53 12.96 -16.70 34.98
CA LEU A 53 11.73 -16.66 35.80
C LEU A 53 11.77 -17.66 36.94
N SER A 54 12.36 -18.84 36.76
CA SER A 54 12.55 -19.83 37.84
C SER A 54 13.58 -19.35 38.87
N ALA A 55 14.65 -18.66 38.45
CA ALA A 55 15.61 -18.02 39.35
C ALA A 55 14.97 -16.89 40.15
N ILE A 56 14.20 -16.02 39.50
CA ILE A 56 13.45 -14.93 40.16
C ILE A 56 12.43 -15.52 41.12
N GLY A 57 11.66 -16.53 40.70
CA GLY A 57 10.70 -17.24 41.55
C GLY A 57 11.35 -17.91 42.76
N ALA A 58 12.46 -18.62 42.57
CA ALA A 58 13.24 -19.18 43.68
C ALA A 58 13.81 -18.10 44.59
N THR A 59 14.23 -16.93 44.07
CA THR A 59 14.72 -15.80 44.87
C THR A 59 13.58 -15.14 45.66
N VAL A 60 12.40 -14.99 45.06
CA VAL A 60 11.20 -14.44 45.71
C VAL A 60 10.67 -15.39 46.77
N VAL A 61 10.55 -16.68 46.48
CA VAL A 61 10.13 -17.69 47.47
C VAL A 61 11.21 -17.85 48.55
N ALA A 62 12.51 -17.72 48.24
CA ALA A 62 13.56 -17.63 49.26
C ALA A 62 13.39 -16.37 50.13
N ALA A 63 13.14 -15.20 49.56
CA ALA A 63 12.94 -13.97 50.30
C ALA A 63 11.66 -14.02 51.17
N VAL A 64 10.59 -14.65 50.68
CA VAL A 64 9.38 -14.93 51.46
C VAL A 64 9.68 -15.94 52.57
N ILE A 65 10.39 -17.04 52.29
CA ILE A 65 10.82 -18.01 53.31
C ILE A 65 11.72 -17.34 54.35
N VAL A 66 12.62 -16.42 53.97
CA VAL A 66 13.50 -15.66 54.87
C VAL A 66 12.76 -14.60 55.67
N LEU A 67 11.74 -13.92 55.10
CA LEU A 67 10.86 -13.01 55.82
C LEU A 67 10.02 -13.78 56.85
N VAL A 68 9.42 -14.89 56.41
CA VAL A 68 8.71 -15.87 57.23
C VAL A 68 9.61 -16.34 58.36
N TRP A 69 10.84 -16.74 58.04
CA TRP A 69 11.85 -17.05 59.04
C TRP A 69 12.05 -15.85 60.01
N LEU A 70 12.45 -14.67 59.53
CA LEU A 70 12.72 -13.45 60.33
C LEU A 70 11.59 -13.12 61.30
N CYS A 71 10.32 -13.18 60.86
CA CYS A 71 9.17 -12.85 61.70
C CYS A 71 9.10 -13.65 63.00
N THR A 72 9.56 -14.91 63.03
CA THR A 72 9.61 -15.66 64.30
C THR A 72 10.90 -15.42 65.09
N TRP A 73 12.03 -15.12 64.44
CA TRP A 73 13.20 -14.63 65.19
C TRP A 73 12.85 -13.39 66.01
N PHE A 74 11.93 -12.55 65.50
CA PHE A 74 11.33 -11.48 66.28
C PHE A 74 10.22 -11.94 67.25
N SER A 75 9.34 -12.88 66.90
CA SER A 75 8.27 -13.38 67.80
C SER A 75 8.77 -14.19 69.02
N SER A 76 10.07 -14.44 69.11
CA SER A 76 10.75 -15.16 70.20
C SER A 76 11.87 -14.33 70.86
N SER A 77 12.12 -13.12 70.37
CA SER A 77 13.02 -12.17 71.01
C SER A 77 12.29 -11.44 72.15
N PRO A 78 12.84 -11.39 73.37
CA PRO A 78 12.13 -10.85 74.55
C PRO A 78 11.98 -9.32 74.56
N SER A 79 12.39 -8.63 73.50
CA SER A 79 12.13 -7.19 73.33
C SER A 79 10.64 -6.90 73.12
N VAL A 80 10.12 -5.79 73.65
CA VAL A 80 8.67 -5.46 73.64
C VAL A 80 8.18 -4.89 72.30
N ALA A 81 9.09 -4.50 71.39
CA ALA A 81 8.77 -3.88 70.11
C ALA A 81 7.99 -4.71 69.06
N PRO A 82 8.03 -6.06 68.98
CA PRO A 82 7.51 -6.77 67.82
C PRO A 82 5.98 -6.95 67.81
N GLN A 83 5.26 -6.72 68.92
CA GLN A 83 3.80 -6.96 68.97
C GLN A 83 3.02 -6.11 67.95
N ALA A 84 3.41 -4.85 67.71
CA ALA A 84 2.76 -4.01 66.70
C ALA A 84 3.00 -4.56 65.27
N VAL A 85 4.20 -5.06 64.99
CA VAL A 85 4.56 -5.67 63.69
C VAL A 85 3.81 -6.98 63.49
N ILE A 86 3.68 -7.79 64.55
CA ILE A 86 2.94 -9.06 64.53
C ILE A 86 1.44 -8.82 64.29
N HIS A 87 0.82 -7.84 64.96
CA HIS A 87 -0.59 -7.52 64.71
C HIS A 87 -0.84 -6.92 63.32
N ALA A 88 0.06 -6.08 62.80
CA ALA A 88 -0.01 -5.61 61.42
C ALA A 88 0.08 -6.76 60.42
N ALA A 89 1.02 -7.70 60.63
CA ALA A 89 1.16 -8.90 59.80
C ALA A 89 -0.07 -9.82 59.88
N GLN A 90 -0.68 -9.99 61.05
CA GLN A 90 -1.93 -10.75 61.22
C GLN A 90 -3.12 -10.08 60.53
N SER A 91 -3.26 -8.76 60.64
CA SER A 91 -4.34 -8.00 59.99
C SER A 91 -4.23 -8.06 58.47
N MET A 92 -3.01 -7.91 57.92
CA MET A 92 -2.74 -8.13 56.50
C MET A 92 -3.09 -9.57 56.10
N TYR A 93 -2.59 -10.56 56.85
CA TYR A 93 -2.81 -11.99 56.56
C TYR A 93 -4.29 -12.35 56.42
N GLY A 94 -5.16 -11.83 57.31
CA GLY A 94 -6.61 -12.01 57.22
C GLY A 94 -7.19 -11.52 55.89
N ALA A 95 -7.09 -10.22 55.61
CA ALA A 95 -7.64 -9.62 54.39
C ALA A 95 -7.06 -10.26 53.09
N THR A 96 -5.79 -10.67 53.13
CA THR A 96 -5.15 -11.36 51.99
C THR A 96 -5.61 -12.80 51.78
N LYS A 97 -5.97 -13.52 52.86
CA LYS A 97 -6.52 -14.87 52.79
C LYS A 97 -7.90 -14.85 52.12
N ASP A 98 -8.75 -13.91 52.53
CA ASP A 98 -10.12 -13.80 52.04
C ASP A 98 -10.12 -13.46 50.53
N PHE A 99 -9.35 -12.43 50.13
CA PHE A 99 -9.15 -12.09 48.71
C PHE A 99 -8.57 -13.26 47.88
N SER A 100 -7.64 -14.04 48.45
CA SER A 100 -7.08 -15.22 47.78
C SER A 100 -8.09 -16.36 47.63
N SER A 101 -9.14 -16.41 48.47
CA SER A 101 -10.16 -17.46 48.41
C SER A 101 -11.20 -17.20 47.31
N GLU A 102 -11.57 -15.93 47.08
CA GLU A 102 -12.50 -15.53 46.02
C GLU A 102 -11.84 -15.50 44.63
N TYR A 103 -10.65 -14.90 44.52
CA TYR A 103 -10.04 -14.59 43.21
C TYR A 103 -8.84 -15.47 42.82
N GLY A 104 -8.34 -16.31 43.72
CA GLY A 104 -7.08 -17.06 43.53
C GLY A 104 -7.03 -17.91 42.25
N ALA A 105 -8.12 -18.59 41.91
CA ALA A 105 -8.19 -19.40 40.68
C ALA A 105 -8.17 -18.55 39.40
N ILE A 106 -8.84 -17.39 39.41
CA ILE A 106 -8.92 -16.46 38.28
C ILE A 106 -7.58 -15.76 38.08
N LEU A 107 -6.97 -15.27 39.16
CA LEU A 107 -5.63 -14.66 39.12
C LEU A 107 -4.55 -15.65 38.70
N GLY A 108 -4.63 -16.91 39.14
CA GLY A 108 -3.77 -17.99 38.67
C GLY A 108 -3.89 -18.23 37.16
N LEU A 109 -5.13 -18.27 36.63
CA LEU A 109 -5.37 -18.43 35.20
C LEU A 109 -4.81 -17.25 34.38
N PHE A 110 -5.06 -16.01 34.80
CA PHE A 110 -4.49 -14.82 34.13
C PHE A 110 -2.96 -14.75 34.25
N GLY A 111 -2.38 -15.19 35.37
CA GLY A 111 -0.93 -15.31 35.56
C GLY A 111 -0.32 -16.32 34.58
N LEU A 112 -0.95 -17.48 34.40
CA LEU A 112 -0.53 -18.50 33.42
C LEU A 112 -0.69 -18.02 31.98
N LEU A 113 -1.82 -17.39 31.62
CA LEU A 113 -2.07 -16.87 30.28
C LEU A 113 -1.12 -15.73 29.91
N SER A 114 -0.85 -14.79 30.83
CA SER A 114 0.10 -13.69 30.61
C SER A 114 1.55 -14.19 30.50
N ALA A 115 1.95 -15.17 31.32
CA ALA A 115 3.25 -15.83 31.19
C ALA A 115 3.39 -16.57 29.84
N ALA A 116 2.37 -17.33 29.43
CA ALA A 116 2.37 -18.03 28.14
C ALA A 116 2.45 -17.05 26.95
N LEU A 117 1.70 -15.94 27.00
CA LEU A 117 1.74 -14.89 25.97
C LEU A 117 3.12 -14.21 25.91
N ALA A 118 3.72 -13.88 27.07
CA ALA A 118 5.06 -13.29 27.13
C ALA A 118 6.13 -14.22 26.56
N LEU A 119 6.06 -15.53 26.86
CA LEU A 119 6.96 -16.54 26.31
C LEU A 119 6.74 -16.74 24.79
N TYR A 120 5.50 -16.71 24.31
CA TYR A 120 5.19 -16.76 22.87
C TYR A 120 5.75 -15.54 22.12
N LEU A 121 5.57 -14.32 22.65
CA LEU A 121 6.11 -13.10 22.05
C LEU A 121 7.64 -13.10 22.06
N ALA A 122 8.28 -13.54 23.15
CA ALA A 122 9.73 -13.70 23.21
C ALA A 122 10.24 -14.75 22.18
N ALA A 123 9.53 -15.87 22.00
CA ALA A 123 9.87 -16.88 20.99
C ALA A 123 9.73 -16.33 19.56
N ARG A 124 8.71 -15.51 19.29
CA ARG A 124 8.50 -14.85 17.99
C ARG A 124 9.59 -13.82 17.70
N GLN A 125 9.94 -12.97 18.67
CA GLN A 125 11.01 -11.98 18.53
C GLN A 125 12.40 -12.62 18.40
N ALA A 126 12.65 -13.76 19.06
CA ALA A 126 13.86 -14.55 18.88
C ALA A 126 13.98 -15.11 17.45
N ARG A 127 12.88 -15.60 16.88
CA ARG A 127 12.84 -16.11 15.50
C ARG A 127 13.15 -15.03 14.47
N SER A 128 12.55 -13.85 14.58
CA SER A 128 12.83 -12.73 13.67
C SER A 128 14.28 -12.25 13.78
N ARG A 129 14.86 -12.19 14.99
CA ARG A 129 16.27 -11.81 15.19
C ARG A 129 17.24 -12.81 14.53
N VAL A 130 17.01 -14.11 14.71
CA VAL A 130 17.84 -15.15 14.05
C VAL A 130 17.72 -15.07 12.53
N ALA A 131 16.51 -14.84 11.98
CA ALA A 131 16.34 -14.64 10.54
C ALA A 131 17.06 -13.39 10.02
N GLN A 132 17.01 -12.27 10.74
CA GLN A 132 17.72 -11.04 10.37
C GLN A 132 19.24 -11.22 10.33
N VAL A 133 19.83 -11.83 11.35
CA VAL A 133 21.29 -12.05 11.40
C VAL A 133 21.71 -13.17 10.43
N TRP A 134 20.85 -14.15 10.16
CA TRP A 134 21.08 -15.13 9.09
C TRP A 134 21.11 -14.46 7.70
N ASN A 135 20.13 -13.62 7.37
CA ASN A 135 20.10 -12.91 6.08
C ASN A 135 21.31 -11.98 5.93
N ALA A 136 21.69 -11.25 6.99
CA ALA A 136 22.91 -10.43 6.98
C ALA A 136 24.17 -11.29 6.75
N LYS A 137 24.26 -12.48 7.35
CA LYS A 137 25.37 -13.42 7.13
C LYS A 137 25.35 -14.05 5.74
N ALA A 138 24.16 -14.27 5.15
CA ALA A 138 23.99 -14.74 3.78
C ALA A 138 24.42 -13.68 2.76
N GLN A 139 24.10 -12.42 3.00
CA GLN A 139 24.58 -11.30 2.19
C GLN A 139 26.10 -11.13 2.34
N GLU A 140 26.64 -11.15 3.57
CA GLU A 140 28.09 -11.12 3.81
C GLU A 140 28.82 -12.27 3.08
N LEU A 141 28.28 -13.50 3.11
CA LEU A 141 28.88 -14.64 2.43
C LEU A 141 28.67 -14.61 0.92
N HIS A 142 27.56 -14.10 0.41
CA HIS A 142 27.33 -13.93 -1.04
C HIS A 142 28.31 -12.91 -1.62
N GLU A 143 28.41 -11.73 -0.98
CA GLU A 143 29.42 -10.73 -1.30
C GLU A 143 30.83 -11.32 -1.19
N ARG A 144 31.12 -12.14 -0.18
CA ARG A 144 32.44 -12.79 -0.02
C ARG A 144 32.75 -13.81 -1.12
N ILE A 145 31.79 -14.63 -1.54
CA ILE A 145 31.97 -15.61 -2.62
C ILE A 145 32.21 -14.90 -3.97
N ILE A 146 31.47 -13.81 -4.24
CA ILE A 146 31.65 -13.02 -5.47
C ILE A 146 32.99 -12.26 -5.45
N ASN A 147 33.36 -11.64 -4.32
CA ASN A 147 34.59 -10.85 -4.20
C ASN A 147 35.86 -11.70 -4.04
N ASP A 148 35.73 -12.96 -3.62
CA ASP A 148 36.84 -13.92 -3.50
C ASP A 148 36.36 -15.32 -3.93
N PRO A 149 36.42 -15.64 -5.25
CA PRO A 149 36.05 -16.96 -5.76
C PRO A 149 36.89 -18.12 -5.19
N THR A 150 38.03 -17.88 -4.53
CA THR A 150 38.77 -18.96 -3.83
C THR A 150 38.05 -19.42 -2.57
N CYS A 151 37.07 -18.65 -2.08
CA CYS A 151 36.11 -19.16 -1.11
C CYS A 151 35.27 -20.33 -1.68
N LEU A 152 35.06 -20.42 -3.00
CA LEU A 152 34.40 -21.60 -3.58
C LEU A 152 35.19 -22.89 -3.33
N ASP A 153 36.52 -22.85 -3.20
CA ASP A 153 37.31 -24.04 -2.88
C ASP A 153 36.99 -24.59 -1.49
N ALA A 154 36.78 -23.72 -0.50
CA ALA A 154 36.28 -24.12 0.82
C ALA A 154 34.83 -24.64 0.82
N ALA A 155 34.04 -24.30 -0.22
CA ALA A 155 32.72 -24.89 -0.45
C ALA A 155 32.77 -26.18 -1.29
N ARG A 156 33.80 -26.39 -2.12
CA ARG A 156 34.09 -27.66 -2.82
C ARG A 156 34.59 -28.73 -1.85
N GLU A 157 35.36 -28.36 -0.84
CA GLU A 157 35.72 -29.23 0.28
C GLU A 157 34.52 -29.61 1.19
N ASP A 158 33.39 -28.89 1.09
CA ASP A 158 32.21 -29.11 1.91
C ASP A 158 31.19 -30.04 1.19
N PRO A 159 31.01 -31.31 1.63
CA PRO A 159 30.16 -32.27 0.94
C PRO A 159 28.65 -31.92 0.92
N GLN A 160 28.23 -30.85 1.60
CA GLN A 160 26.87 -30.32 1.51
C GLN A 160 26.74 -29.15 0.52
N LEU A 161 27.81 -28.41 0.25
CA LEU A 161 27.81 -27.26 -0.65
C LEU A 161 28.33 -27.62 -2.05
N ASN A 162 29.31 -28.54 -2.14
CA ASN A 162 29.95 -28.94 -3.39
C ASN A 162 28.98 -29.28 -4.55
N PRO A 163 27.87 -30.02 -4.38
CA PRO A 163 26.94 -30.31 -5.48
C PRO A 163 26.22 -29.07 -6.04
N THR A 164 26.24 -27.95 -5.33
CA THR A 164 25.78 -26.63 -5.80
C THR A 164 26.91 -25.91 -6.53
N VAL A 165 28.15 -26.00 -6.03
CA VAL A 165 29.34 -25.43 -6.67
C VAL A 165 29.62 -26.11 -8.02
N GLU A 166 29.55 -27.44 -8.11
CA GLU A 166 29.74 -28.19 -9.37
C GLU A 166 28.73 -27.77 -10.47
N ARG A 167 27.49 -27.44 -10.08
CA ARG A 167 26.48 -26.93 -11.02
C ARG A 167 26.75 -25.49 -11.43
N LEU A 168 27.16 -24.65 -10.47
CA LEU A 168 27.56 -23.27 -10.71
C LEU A 168 28.77 -23.21 -11.66
N ASP A 169 29.79 -24.02 -11.40
CA ASP A 169 30.97 -24.20 -12.26
C ASP A 169 30.55 -24.68 -13.65
N GLY A 170 29.66 -25.67 -13.76
CA GLY A 170 29.15 -26.16 -15.05
C GLY A 170 28.34 -25.13 -15.87
N LEU A 171 27.68 -24.16 -15.22
CA LEU A 171 27.08 -23.01 -15.93
C LEU A 171 28.14 -21.97 -16.30
N ILE A 172 29.10 -21.68 -15.41
CA ILE A 172 30.22 -20.78 -15.68
C ILE A 172 31.08 -21.29 -16.85
N GLU A 173 31.33 -22.59 -16.97
CA GLU A 173 32.01 -23.19 -18.13
C GLU A 173 31.23 -22.97 -19.43
N GLN A 174 29.90 -23.07 -19.42
CA GLN A 174 29.08 -22.78 -20.61
C GLN A 174 29.13 -21.30 -20.99
N LEU A 175 29.13 -20.39 -20.00
CA LEU A 175 29.30 -18.95 -20.22
C LEU A 175 30.70 -18.62 -20.77
N VAL A 176 31.75 -19.26 -20.25
CA VAL A 176 33.13 -19.07 -20.74
C VAL A 176 33.32 -19.69 -22.14
N ALA A 177 32.69 -20.82 -22.43
CA ALA A 177 32.67 -21.41 -23.78
C ALA A 177 31.94 -20.51 -24.79
N HIS A 178 30.89 -19.80 -24.35
CA HIS A 178 30.22 -18.78 -25.14
C HIS A 178 31.11 -17.55 -25.41
N ASP A 179 31.60 -16.90 -24.34
CA ASP A 179 32.41 -15.66 -24.42
C ASP A 179 33.73 -15.86 -25.17
N SER A 180 34.31 -17.06 -25.13
CA SER A 180 35.51 -17.40 -25.91
C SER A 180 35.25 -17.61 -27.41
N GLY A 181 33.98 -17.55 -27.85
CA GLY A 181 33.59 -17.68 -29.26
C GLY A 181 33.88 -19.07 -29.84
N ALA A 182 33.94 -20.11 -29.00
CA ALA A 182 34.29 -21.45 -29.45
C ALA A 182 33.28 -21.94 -30.52
N PRO A 183 33.73 -22.49 -31.66
CA PRO A 183 32.82 -22.87 -32.75
C PRO A 183 31.73 -23.86 -32.31
N GLY A 184 30.47 -23.41 -32.33
CA GLY A 184 29.31 -24.18 -31.87
C GLY A 184 28.85 -23.88 -30.43
N ALA A 185 29.63 -23.14 -29.63
CA ALA A 185 29.25 -22.69 -28.28
C ALA A 185 28.55 -21.30 -28.27
N VAL A 186 28.29 -20.71 -29.45
CA VAL A 186 27.61 -19.42 -29.58
C VAL A 186 26.10 -19.60 -29.30
N MET A 187 25.76 -19.63 -28.01
CA MET A 187 24.41 -19.52 -27.47
C MET A 187 23.63 -18.32 -28.05
N SER A 188 22.31 -18.44 -28.16
CA SER A 188 21.45 -17.28 -28.44
C SER A 188 21.34 -16.38 -27.21
N ALA A 189 21.04 -15.09 -27.39
CA ALA A 189 20.93 -14.13 -26.29
C ALA A 189 19.99 -14.60 -25.16
N GLN A 190 18.83 -15.16 -25.50
CA GLN A 190 17.87 -15.69 -24.51
C GLN A 190 18.34 -17.00 -23.82
N ALA A 191 19.27 -17.74 -24.42
CA ALA A 191 19.91 -18.88 -23.77
C ALA A 191 21.04 -18.43 -22.84
N LEU A 192 21.85 -17.44 -23.28
CA LEU A 192 22.89 -16.80 -22.47
C LEU A 192 22.30 -16.17 -21.19
N GLU A 193 21.23 -15.40 -21.34
CA GLU A 193 20.49 -14.75 -20.25
C GLU A 193 19.99 -15.78 -19.20
N ARG A 194 19.44 -16.91 -19.64
CA ARG A 194 19.01 -17.99 -18.73
C ARG A 194 20.19 -18.65 -18.00
N THR A 195 21.31 -18.89 -18.68
CA THR A 195 22.51 -19.47 -18.05
C THR A 195 23.16 -18.48 -17.07
N GLN A 196 23.14 -17.17 -17.36
CA GLN A 196 23.61 -16.14 -16.42
C GLN A 196 22.69 -16.00 -15.19
N SER A 197 21.36 -16.02 -15.37
CA SER A 197 20.42 -16.08 -14.24
C SER A 197 20.69 -17.31 -13.39
N GLY A 198 20.66 -18.51 -13.98
CA GLY A 198 20.87 -19.76 -13.26
C GLY A 198 22.19 -19.84 -12.49
N ALA A 199 23.26 -19.19 -12.99
CA ALA A 199 24.51 -19.04 -12.25
C ALA A 199 24.36 -18.08 -11.05
N SER A 200 23.75 -16.91 -11.24
CA SER A 200 23.46 -15.95 -10.15
C SER A 200 22.55 -16.56 -9.07
N ASP A 201 21.55 -17.33 -9.47
CA ASP A 201 20.57 -17.99 -8.61
C ASP A 201 21.23 -19.12 -7.79
N LEU A 202 22.10 -19.94 -8.42
CA LEU A 202 22.89 -20.95 -7.72
C LEU A 202 23.93 -20.35 -6.77
N LEU A 203 24.57 -19.22 -7.13
CA LEU A 203 25.55 -18.54 -6.26
C LEU A 203 24.85 -17.85 -5.06
N SER A 204 23.63 -17.35 -5.26
CA SER A 204 22.76 -16.85 -4.20
C SER A 204 22.33 -17.98 -3.25
N TYR A 205 21.85 -19.10 -3.79
CA TYR A 205 21.47 -20.28 -3.03
C TYR A 205 22.66 -20.87 -2.24
N LEU A 206 23.84 -20.97 -2.87
CA LEU A 206 25.08 -21.40 -2.24
C LEU A 206 25.46 -20.53 -1.02
N ALA A 207 25.34 -19.21 -1.14
CA ALA A 207 25.64 -18.28 -0.05
C ALA A 207 24.66 -18.39 1.13
N ILE A 208 23.37 -18.56 0.81
CA ILE A 208 22.29 -18.78 1.78
C ILE A 208 22.52 -20.10 2.55
N GLU A 209 22.93 -21.15 1.85
CA GLU A 209 23.29 -22.46 2.42
C GLU A 209 24.58 -22.42 3.26
N TRP A 210 25.62 -21.72 2.79
CA TRP A 210 26.83 -21.51 3.58
C TRP A 210 26.52 -20.72 4.87
N ALA A 211 25.73 -19.65 4.79
CA ALA A 211 25.30 -18.91 5.96
C ALA A 211 24.41 -19.73 6.90
N ARG A 212 23.58 -20.66 6.38
CA ARG A 212 22.84 -21.64 7.19
C ARG A 212 23.79 -22.50 8.02
N LYS A 213 24.98 -22.81 7.50
CA LYS A 213 26.02 -23.58 8.20
C LYS A 213 26.80 -22.75 9.21
N ASP A 214 27.32 -21.59 8.81
CA ASP A 214 28.29 -20.79 9.59
C ASP A 214 27.66 -19.95 10.73
N LEU A 215 26.35 -19.67 10.69
CA LEU A 215 25.68 -18.84 11.70
C LEU A 215 25.70 -19.43 13.12
N LYS A 216 26.47 -18.79 14.01
CA LYS A 216 26.53 -19.08 15.45
C LYS A 216 25.39 -18.41 16.19
N PHE A 217 24.73 -19.16 17.07
CA PHE A 217 23.57 -18.68 17.84
C PHE A 217 23.87 -17.43 18.69
N GLU A 218 25.09 -17.32 19.22
CA GLU A 218 25.49 -16.24 20.12
C GLU A 218 25.61 -14.89 19.39
N GLU A 219 26.14 -14.86 18.17
CA GLU A 219 26.17 -13.69 17.30
C GLU A 219 24.73 -13.26 16.88
N ALA A 220 23.87 -14.25 16.62
CA ALA A 220 22.46 -14.05 16.25
C ALA A 220 21.56 -13.51 17.38
N VAL A 221 22.02 -13.55 18.64
CA VAL A 221 21.29 -13.00 19.80
C VAL A 221 21.93 -11.71 20.33
N ALA A 222 23.26 -11.60 20.31
CA ALA A 222 23.98 -10.47 20.92
C ALA A 222 23.89 -9.15 20.11
N SER A 223 23.94 -9.24 18.78
CA SER A 223 24.00 -8.08 17.87
C SER A 223 22.83 -7.09 18.00
N SER A 224 21.61 -7.60 18.24
CA SER A 224 20.38 -6.79 18.32
C SER A 224 20.36 -5.75 19.45
N ALA A 225 21.11 -5.96 20.55
CA ALA A 225 21.04 -5.11 21.74
C ALA A 225 21.54 -3.67 21.52
N ALA A 226 22.40 -3.45 20.51
CA ALA A 226 22.93 -2.11 20.19
C ALA A 226 21.94 -1.27 19.37
N GLN A 227 21.11 -1.89 18.51
CA GLN A 227 20.23 -1.15 17.58
C GLN A 227 18.91 -0.70 18.23
N GLU A 228 18.31 -1.49 19.15
CA GLU A 228 17.04 -1.15 19.84
C GLU A 228 17.12 0.12 20.75
N ALA A 229 18.32 0.67 20.94
CA ALA A 229 18.56 1.89 21.70
C ALA A 229 18.24 3.19 20.94
N SER A 230 18.11 3.14 19.61
CA SER A 230 18.24 4.33 18.74
C SER A 230 16.95 4.86 18.09
N GLN A 231 15.84 4.10 18.10
CA GLN A 231 14.60 4.47 17.41
C GLN A 231 13.56 5.15 18.33
N PRO A 232 12.94 6.27 17.91
CA PRO A 232 11.79 6.87 18.61
C PRO A 232 10.51 6.05 18.36
N GLN A 233 9.64 5.95 19.36
CA GLN A 233 8.49 5.04 19.34
C GLN A 233 7.14 5.76 19.53
N GLY A 234 6.07 5.16 19.01
CA GLY A 234 4.69 5.68 19.10
C GLY A 234 4.07 5.55 20.50
N PRO A 235 2.94 6.23 20.78
CA PRO A 235 2.39 6.37 22.14
C PRO A 235 2.01 5.04 22.81
N TRP A 236 1.44 4.07 22.07
CA TRP A 236 1.13 2.74 22.63
C TRP A 236 2.41 1.95 22.97
N GLN A 237 3.44 2.01 22.12
CA GLN A 237 4.75 1.45 22.43
C GLN A 237 5.43 2.19 23.59
N ARG A 238 5.21 3.51 23.75
CA ARG A 238 5.64 4.24 24.96
C ARG A 238 4.88 3.77 26.19
N LEU A 239 3.59 3.44 26.11
CA LEU A 239 2.84 2.89 27.26
C LEU A 239 3.41 1.52 27.67
N VAL A 240 3.60 0.61 26.71
CA VAL A 240 4.21 -0.71 26.95
C VAL A 240 5.65 -0.57 27.45
N ARG A 241 6.47 0.31 26.85
CA ARG A 241 7.84 0.57 27.33
C ARG A 241 7.86 1.35 28.64
N VAL A 242 6.85 2.13 29.02
CA VAL A 242 6.75 2.73 30.36
C VAL A 242 6.50 1.64 31.40
N LEU A 243 5.54 0.75 31.14
CA LEU A 243 5.25 -0.41 31.99
C LEU A 243 6.41 -1.44 32.05
N ALA A 244 7.30 -1.44 31.06
CA ALA A 244 8.41 -2.39 30.95
C ALA A 244 9.83 -1.77 30.93
N SER A 245 10.01 -0.49 31.32
CA SER A 245 11.35 0.16 31.28
C SER A 245 11.98 0.38 32.64
N GLU A 246 13.31 0.38 32.62
CA GLU A 246 14.16 0.91 33.69
C GLU A 246 13.99 2.42 33.95
N ARG A 247 13.18 3.16 33.17
CA ARG A 247 12.97 4.61 33.36
C ARG A 247 11.79 4.94 34.26
N LEU A 248 10.67 4.22 34.18
CA LEU A 248 9.61 4.34 35.21
C LEU A 248 10.18 4.02 36.61
N GLY A 249 11.09 3.04 36.69
CA GLY A 249 11.86 2.71 37.89
C GLY A 249 13.03 3.64 38.24
N LYS A 250 13.25 4.74 37.50
CA LYS A 250 14.19 5.83 37.85
C LYS A 250 13.43 7.08 38.28
N ASP A 251 12.39 7.45 37.54
CA ASP A 251 11.69 8.72 37.71
C ASP A 251 10.77 8.72 38.95
N LEU A 252 10.44 7.53 39.49
CA LEU A 252 9.77 7.35 40.80
C LEU A 252 10.69 7.50 42.03
N GLY A 253 11.96 7.88 41.86
CA GLY A 253 12.87 8.24 42.96
C GLY A 253 13.30 7.13 43.92
N LEU A 254 12.77 5.91 43.78
CA LEU A 254 13.10 4.76 44.62
C LEU A 254 14.29 3.96 44.07
N ILE A 255 15.18 3.57 44.99
CA ILE A 255 16.54 3.10 44.70
C ILE A 255 16.55 1.83 43.81
N LYS A 256 17.30 1.89 42.71
CA LYS A 256 17.57 0.88 41.66
C LYS A 256 17.17 -0.59 41.93
N LYS A 257 16.43 -1.15 40.97
CA LYS A 257 16.04 -2.57 40.75
C LYS A 257 14.78 -3.17 41.43
N PRO A 258 14.23 -2.72 42.57
CA PRO A 258 13.19 -3.49 43.24
C PRO A 258 11.89 -3.56 42.45
N LEU A 259 11.48 -2.51 41.72
CA LEU A 259 10.11 -2.44 41.18
C LEU A 259 9.77 -3.51 40.11
N SER A 260 10.71 -3.85 39.22
CA SER A 260 10.51 -4.94 38.24
C SER A 260 10.53 -6.32 38.88
N TYR A 261 11.34 -6.50 39.92
CA TYR A 261 11.28 -7.69 40.75
C TYR A 261 10.03 -7.70 41.63
N LEU A 262 9.47 -6.55 42.02
CA LEU A 262 8.28 -6.42 42.85
C LEU A 262 7.02 -6.78 42.07
N THR A 263 6.84 -6.28 40.83
CA THR A 263 5.71 -6.71 39.98
C THR A 263 5.79 -8.19 39.65
N THR A 264 7.00 -8.70 39.35
CA THR A 264 7.22 -10.13 39.11
C THR A 264 7.02 -10.96 40.38
N ALA A 265 7.45 -10.45 41.55
CA ALA A 265 7.26 -11.10 42.84
C ALA A 265 5.79 -11.10 43.28
N LEU A 266 5.04 -10.02 43.03
CA LEU A 266 3.60 -9.93 43.30
C LEU A 266 2.83 -10.88 42.39
N LEU A 267 3.19 -10.97 41.10
CA LEU A 267 2.65 -11.98 40.20
C LEU A 267 2.94 -13.40 40.71
N ILE A 268 4.19 -13.68 41.09
CA ILE A 268 4.59 -14.99 41.63
C ILE A 268 3.95 -15.28 43.01
N LEU A 269 3.76 -14.29 43.87
CA LEU A 269 3.03 -14.42 45.14
C LEU A 269 1.55 -14.77 44.90
N SER A 270 0.91 -14.14 43.91
CA SER A 270 -0.47 -14.47 43.51
C SER A 270 -0.59 -15.85 42.85
N LEU A 271 0.43 -16.29 42.10
CA LEU A 271 0.49 -17.61 41.43
C LEU A 271 0.85 -18.77 42.37
N VAL A 272 1.75 -18.54 43.34
CA VAL A 272 2.08 -19.49 44.42
C VAL A 272 0.90 -19.59 45.40
N GLY A 273 0.20 -18.48 45.60
CA GLY A 273 -1.03 -18.38 46.38
C GLY A 273 -0.81 -18.40 47.89
N TRP A 274 -1.70 -17.73 48.63
CA TRP A 274 -1.80 -17.86 50.09
C TRP A 274 -2.52 -19.17 50.51
N SER A 275 -2.31 -20.24 49.75
CA SER A 275 -2.89 -21.58 49.91
C SER A 275 -1.90 -22.63 50.47
N ALA A 276 -0.75 -22.18 50.96
CA ALA A 276 0.32 -23.02 51.51
C ALA A 276 0.36 -22.93 53.06
N GLU A 277 -0.56 -23.60 53.75
CA GLU A 277 -0.57 -23.73 55.23
C GLU A 277 0.81 -24.01 55.87
N PRO A 278 1.72 -24.84 55.29
CA PRO A 278 3.02 -25.10 55.91
C PRO A 278 3.95 -23.88 56.03
N LEU A 279 3.72 -22.79 55.28
CA LEU A 279 4.51 -21.55 55.39
C LEU A 279 4.31 -20.88 56.76
N ALA A 280 3.09 -20.90 57.29
CA ALA A 280 2.78 -20.34 58.62
C ALA A 280 3.53 -21.09 59.73
N ASN A 281 3.75 -22.39 59.56
CA ASN A 281 4.50 -23.21 60.53
C ASN A 281 6.02 -23.14 60.30
N SER A 282 6.50 -23.01 59.06
CA SER A 282 7.94 -22.83 58.79
C SER A 282 8.46 -21.45 59.21
N MET A 283 7.55 -20.48 59.38
CA MET A 283 7.79 -19.23 60.10
C MET A 283 8.48 -19.55 61.42
N GLN A 284 7.94 -20.51 62.18
CA GLN A 284 8.20 -20.74 63.59
C GLN A 284 9.59 -21.31 63.93
N LEU A 285 10.48 -21.50 62.95
CA LEU A 285 11.75 -22.26 63.09
C LEU A 285 13.05 -21.47 62.84
N MET A 286 13.01 -20.24 62.30
CA MET A 286 14.21 -19.41 62.04
C MET A 286 15.12 -19.22 63.22
N VAL A 287 14.48 -18.98 64.37
CA VAL A 287 15.02 -18.27 65.54
C VAL A 287 16.44 -18.69 65.86
N ASN A 288 16.64 -19.99 65.73
CA ASN A 288 17.78 -20.74 66.22
C ASN A 288 18.99 -20.68 65.27
N ASN A 289 18.79 -20.36 63.98
CA ASN A 289 19.81 -20.51 62.93
C ASN A 289 20.54 -19.22 62.54
N LEU A 290 20.02 -18.02 62.84
CA LEU A 290 20.77 -16.76 62.63
C LEU A 290 22.07 -16.66 63.45
N ARG A 291 22.30 -17.61 64.35
CA ARG A 291 23.43 -17.71 65.28
C ARG A 291 24.75 -18.19 64.66
N MET A 292 24.72 -18.80 63.47
CA MET A 292 25.85 -19.61 62.97
C MET A 292 26.71 -18.93 61.90
N ASN A 293 26.21 -17.87 61.24
CA ASN A 293 26.81 -17.33 60.00
C ASN A 293 27.99 -16.37 60.21
N ALA A 294 28.65 -16.40 61.38
CA ALA A 294 29.64 -15.42 61.80
C ALA A 294 31.12 -15.82 61.57
N SER A 295 31.39 -17.08 61.19
CA SER A 295 32.75 -17.64 61.15
C SER A 295 33.49 -17.51 59.81
N ASP A 296 32.78 -17.25 58.71
CA ASP A 296 33.31 -17.49 57.35
C ASP A 296 34.16 -16.34 56.77
N GLN A 297 34.02 -15.12 57.32
CA GLN A 297 34.68 -13.91 56.81
C GLN A 297 36.20 -13.85 57.00
N GLN A 298 36.81 -14.83 57.68
CA GLN A 298 38.23 -14.79 58.03
C GLN A 298 39.15 -15.33 56.92
N ALA A 299 38.68 -16.29 56.10
CA ALA A 299 39.53 -17.01 55.15
C ALA A 299 39.95 -16.20 53.91
N GLN A 300 39.19 -15.17 53.50
CA GLN A 300 39.42 -14.49 52.22
C GLN A 300 40.65 -13.57 52.18
N ARG A 301 41.19 -13.15 53.35
CA ARG A 301 42.24 -12.11 53.41
C ARG A 301 43.65 -12.62 53.06
N GLU A 302 43.86 -13.93 53.07
CA GLU A 302 45.19 -14.53 52.90
C GLU A 302 45.60 -14.69 51.42
N ILE A 303 44.63 -14.58 50.48
CA ILE A 303 44.84 -14.85 49.05
C ILE A 303 45.36 -13.62 48.29
N GLU A 304 44.92 -12.41 48.64
CA GLU A 304 45.26 -11.19 47.88
C GLU A 304 46.75 -10.79 47.98
N GLN A 305 47.46 -11.21 49.03
CA GLN A 305 48.88 -10.90 49.21
C GLN A 305 49.82 -11.59 48.21
N ALA A 306 49.40 -12.66 47.52
CA ALA A 306 50.28 -13.50 46.72
C ALA A 306 50.57 -13.00 45.29
N LEU A 307 49.77 -12.07 44.74
CA LEU A 307 49.71 -11.81 43.28
C LEU A 307 50.50 -10.60 42.77
N SER A 308 51.18 -9.83 43.64
CA SER A 308 51.64 -8.46 43.32
C SER A 308 53.12 -8.32 42.89
N ALA A 309 53.76 -9.36 42.34
CA ALA A 309 55.22 -9.52 42.47
C ALA A 309 56.08 -9.82 41.19
N LEU A 310 55.70 -9.47 39.94
CA LEU A 310 56.48 -9.80 38.72
C LEU A 310 56.57 -8.67 37.63
N PRO A 311 57.72 -8.48 36.92
CA PRO A 311 57.95 -7.40 35.92
C PRO A 311 58.24 -7.84 34.42
N PRO A 312 58.39 -6.91 33.43
CA PRO A 312 58.46 -7.19 31.97
C PRO A 312 59.78 -6.86 31.18
N PRO A 313 59.92 -7.20 29.85
CA PRO A 313 61.17 -7.11 29.04
C PRO A 313 61.20 -6.13 27.78
N PRO A 314 62.32 -5.98 27.01
CA PRO A 314 62.61 -4.84 26.07
C PRO A 314 62.79 -5.13 24.52
N VAL A 315 63.42 -4.22 23.73
CA VAL A 315 63.29 -3.98 22.24
C VAL A 315 64.64 -3.81 21.44
N ALA A 316 64.64 -3.86 20.08
CA ALA A 316 65.81 -3.70 19.15
C ALA A 316 65.49 -2.97 17.76
N PRO A 317 66.48 -2.57 16.88
CA PRO A 317 66.36 -1.39 15.94
C PRO A 317 66.55 -1.60 14.37
N GLU A 318 66.77 -0.49 13.61
CA GLU A 318 66.59 -0.25 12.14
C GLU A 318 67.86 -0.11 11.22
N SER A 319 67.68 0.09 9.88
CA SER A 319 68.66 0.62 8.89
C SER A 319 67.98 1.25 7.62
N ALA A 320 68.69 1.93 6.69
CA ALA A 320 68.09 2.92 5.75
C ALA A 320 68.74 3.17 4.34
N GLU A 321 67.93 3.69 3.37
CA GLU A 321 68.25 4.53 2.17
C GLU A 321 66.91 5.05 1.54
N SER A 322 66.71 5.91 0.51
CA SER A 322 67.50 6.78 -0.41
C SER A 322 66.66 7.98 -0.96
N ASN A 323 67.06 8.73 -2.02
CA ASN A 323 66.30 9.90 -2.55
C ASN A 323 66.51 10.28 -4.05
N THR A 324 65.45 10.29 -4.89
CA THR A 324 65.42 10.90 -6.26
C THR A 324 64.01 11.32 -6.77
N SER A 325 63.03 11.60 -5.89
CA SER A 325 61.64 11.15 -6.12
C SER A 325 60.50 12.21 -6.16
N LEU A 326 60.72 13.45 -6.63
CA LEU A 326 59.72 14.54 -6.49
C LEU A 326 58.61 14.68 -7.58
N PRO A 327 58.89 14.86 -8.89
CA PRO A 327 57.87 15.35 -9.84
C PRO A 327 56.63 14.47 -10.00
N THR A 328 56.84 13.15 -10.06
CA THR A 328 55.78 12.14 -10.27
C THR A 328 54.71 12.12 -9.18
N VAL A 329 55.00 12.66 -7.98
CA VAL A 329 54.05 12.68 -6.86
C VAL A 329 52.88 13.63 -7.11
N GLN A 330 53.11 14.81 -7.70
CA GLN A 330 52.03 15.77 -7.99
C GLN A 330 51.08 15.24 -9.07
N VAL A 331 51.61 14.61 -10.13
CA VAL A 331 50.81 14.00 -11.21
C VAL A 331 49.87 12.93 -10.66
N ALA A 332 50.38 11.99 -9.86
CA ALA A 332 49.57 10.98 -9.20
C ALA A 332 48.49 11.59 -8.29
N THR A 333 48.84 12.61 -7.50
CA THR A 333 47.90 13.27 -6.58
C THR A 333 46.70 13.87 -7.32
N ARG A 334 46.91 14.50 -8.48
CA ARG A 334 45.81 15.09 -9.30
C ARG A 334 44.81 14.05 -9.80
N LEU A 335 45.29 12.86 -10.18
CA LEU A 335 44.44 11.76 -10.65
C LEU A 335 43.59 11.18 -9.52
N PHE A 336 44.15 11.03 -8.32
CA PHE A 336 43.41 10.62 -7.12
C PHE A 336 42.28 11.60 -6.77
N VAL A 337 42.51 12.92 -6.80
CA VAL A 337 41.47 13.93 -6.51
C VAL A 337 40.30 13.87 -7.51
N ARG A 338 40.58 13.61 -8.78
CA ARG A 338 39.54 13.59 -9.83
C ARG A 338 38.62 12.37 -9.73
N ALA A 339 39.15 11.23 -9.29
CA ALA A 339 38.36 10.03 -9.02
C ALA A 339 37.39 10.24 -7.83
N ALA A 340 37.90 10.81 -6.74
CA ALA A 340 37.17 11.06 -5.50
C ALA A 340 35.85 11.84 -5.72
N LEU A 341 35.89 12.90 -6.54
CA LEU A 341 34.71 13.74 -6.80
C LEU A 341 33.60 13.03 -7.61
N SER A 342 33.92 12.00 -8.40
CA SER A 342 32.95 11.33 -9.29
C SER A 342 32.06 10.31 -8.57
N GLU A 343 32.53 9.74 -7.46
CA GLU A 343 31.76 8.79 -6.64
C GLU A 343 30.74 9.49 -5.75
N MET A 344 31.12 10.64 -5.17
CA MET A 344 30.27 11.42 -4.26
C MET A 344 28.91 11.81 -4.88
N THR A 345 28.85 12.00 -6.20
CA THR A 345 27.63 12.39 -6.93
C THR A 345 26.70 11.24 -7.30
N ARG A 346 27.03 9.98 -6.98
CA ARG A 346 26.27 8.78 -7.38
C ARG A 346 25.74 7.93 -6.23
N SER A 347 25.91 8.36 -4.97
CA SER A 347 25.66 7.50 -3.81
C SER A 347 24.23 7.62 -3.23
N PRO A 348 23.48 6.51 -3.06
CA PRO A 348 22.21 6.48 -2.31
C PRO A 348 22.33 6.87 -0.83
N ALA A 349 23.56 7.05 -0.32
CA ALA A 349 23.79 7.66 0.99
C ALA A 349 23.23 9.08 1.05
N LEU A 350 23.19 9.82 -0.07
CA LEU A 350 22.64 11.18 -0.12
C LEU A 350 21.12 11.20 0.12
N GLU A 351 20.38 10.28 -0.50
CA GLU A 351 18.92 10.13 -0.37
C GLU A 351 18.54 9.72 1.06
N ARG A 352 19.27 8.74 1.62
CA ARG A 352 19.09 8.28 3.01
C ARG A 352 19.44 9.37 4.03
N TRP A 353 20.36 10.28 3.71
CA TRP A 353 20.68 11.45 4.55
C TRP A 353 19.55 12.50 4.57
N VAL A 354 18.65 12.47 3.57
CA VAL A 354 17.43 13.31 3.49
C VAL A 354 16.17 12.58 3.99
N GLN A 355 16.28 11.30 4.38
CA GLN A 355 15.23 10.49 5.03
C GLN A 355 13.97 10.23 4.18
N LEU A 356 14.14 9.87 2.90
CA LEU A 356 13.04 9.38 2.07
C LEU A 356 12.94 7.84 2.13
N PRO A 357 11.79 7.26 2.54
CA PRO A 357 11.50 5.85 2.35
C PRO A 357 10.93 5.61 0.93
N PRO A 358 11.42 4.62 0.18
CA PRO A 358 10.73 4.13 -1.01
C PRO A 358 9.50 3.30 -0.61
N GLU A 359 8.43 3.38 -1.40
CA GLU A 359 7.27 2.49 -1.35
C GLU A 359 6.98 1.97 -2.78
N ARG A 360 6.54 0.71 -2.97
CA ARG A 360 6.12 0.15 -4.28
C ARG A 360 4.87 0.85 -4.84
N ARG A 361 4.18 1.62 -3.99
CA ARG A 361 3.26 2.67 -4.45
C ARG A 361 3.90 3.52 -5.55
N ASN A 362 5.17 3.91 -5.41
CA ASN A 362 5.88 4.71 -6.41
C ASN A 362 5.98 3.99 -7.78
N GLU A 363 6.18 2.67 -7.85
CA GLU A 363 6.19 1.95 -9.14
C GLU A 363 4.77 1.82 -9.70
N ALA A 364 3.80 1.35 -8.90
CA ALA A 364 2.43 1.18 -9.36
C ALA A 364 1.76 2.52 -9.74
N GLU A 365 2.02 3.59 -8.99
CA GLU A 365 1.52 4.95 -9.24
C GLU A 365 2.28 5.62 -10.40
N PHE A 366 3.59 5.37 -10.58
CA PHE A 366 4.30 5.79 -11.79
C PHE A 366 3.73 5.11 -13.05
N VAL A 367 3.52 3.79 -13.01
CA VAL A 367 2.91 3.05 -14.11
C VAL A 367 1.49 3.58 -14.37
N ARG A 368 0.67 3.80 -13.33
CA ARG A 368 -0.65 4.45 -13.48
C ARG A 368 -0.56 5.87 -14.05
N ALA A 369 0.45 6.65 -13.71
CA ALA A 369 0.62 8.01 -14.21
C ALA A 369 1.03 8.00 -15.69
N ALA A 370 1.96 7.13 -16.08
CA ALA A 370 2.42 6.94 -17.45
C ALA A 370 1.28 6.49 -18.37
N LEU A 371 0.54 5.43 -17.98
CA LEU A 371 -0.59 4.89 -18.76
C LEU A 371 -1.75 5.89 -18.97
N ASN A 372 -1.84 6.92 -18.14
CA ASN A 372 -2.89 7.96 -18.19
C ASN A 372 -2.39 9.32 -18.74
N ASP A 373 -1.17 9.39 -19.26
CA ASP A 373 -0.53 10.64 -19.71
C ASP A 373 -0.57 11.77 -18.66
N ARG A 374 -0.51 11.42 -17.36
CA ARG A 374 -0.56 12.41 -16.27
C ARG A 374 0.68 13.27 -16.33
N GLN A 375 0.51 14.59 -16.31
CA GLN A 375 1.63 15.52 -16.30
C GLN A 375 2.06 15.80 -14.87
N LEU A 376 3.37 15.95 -14.67
CA LEU A 376 3.91 16.22 -13.35
C LEU A 376 4.10 17.72 -13.16
N GLU A 377 3.23 18.35 -12.37
CA GLU A 377 3.41 19.75 -12.00
C GLU A 377 4.43 19.88 -10.86
N THR A 378 5.57 20.52 -11.17
CA THR A 378 6.50 21.03 -10.17
C THR A 378 5.85 22.23 -9.46
N PRO A 379 5.46 22.13 -8.17
CA PRO A 379 4.64 23.16 -7.53
C PRO A 379 5.41 24.49 -7.46
N SER A 380 4.96 25.48 -8.24
CA SER A 380 5.73 26.70 -8.54
C SER A 380 5.88 27.67 -7.37
N ARG A 381 5.14 27.47 -6.27
CA ARG A 381 5.12 28.36 -5.09
C ARG A 381 4.96 27.60 -3.78
N GLY A 382 5.65 28.09 -2.76
CA GLY A 382 5.25 27.94 -1.36
C GLY A 382 6.05 26.92 -0.55
N ASP A 383 6.20 25.68 -1.02
CA ASP A 383 6.77 24.65 -0.16
C ASP A 383 8.27 24.87 0.13
N THR A 384 8.55 25.04 1.42
CA THR A 384 9.90 25.10 1.98
C THR A 384 10.71 23.83 1.73
N THR A 385 10.09 22.65 1.61
CA THR A 385 10.83 21.42 1.31
C THR A 385 11.32 21.43 -0.15
N ALA A 386 10.47 21.78 -1.12
CA ALA A 386 10.89 22.04 -2.50
C ALA A 386 11.94 23.17 -2.60
N LYS A 387 11.80 24.25 -1.81
CA LYS A 387 12.80 25.34 -1.79
C LYS A 387 14.15 24.89 -1.23
N VAL A 388 14.18 24.07 -0.17
CA VAL A 388 15.44 23.49 0.36
C VAL A 388 16.06 22.52 -0.63
N ARG A 389 15.29 21.64 -1.28
CA ARG A 389 15.77 20.78 -2.38
C ARG A 389 16.41 21.62 -3.50
N LYS A 390 15.78 22.74 -3.87
CA LYS A 390 16.30 23.69 -4.89
C LYS A 390 17.53 24.48 -4.43
N GLU A 391 17.61 24.92 -3.17
CA GLU A 391 18.81 25.59 -2.62
C GLU A 391 19.99 24.62 -2.50
N VAL A 392 19.77 23.36 -2.12
CA VAL A 392 20.82 22.31 -2.11
C VAL A 392 21.30 22.01 -3.53
N ALA A 393 20.38 21.82 -4.48
CA ALA A 393 20.73 21.62 -5.89
C ALA A 393 21.49 22.81 -6.48
N ALA A 394 21.11 24.05 -6.17
CA ALA A 394 21.82 25.26 -6.60
C ALA A 394 23.20 25.39 -5.95
N THR A 395 23.33 25.06 -4.66
CA THR A 395 24.62 25.10 -3.93
C THR A 395 25.62 24.09 -4.48
N LEU A 396 25.14 22.91 -4.92
CA LEU A 396 25.96 21.93 -5.64
C LEU A 396 26.22 22.37 -7.10
N GLY A 397 25.25 23.02 -7.74
CA GLY A 397 25.36 23.57 -9.10
C GLY A 397 26.46 24.63 -9.23
N GLU A 398 26.38 25.75 -8.49
CA GLU A 398 27.36 26.86 -8.60
C GLU A 398 28.81 26.41 -8.30
N ALA A 399 28.97 25.42 -7.42
CA ALA A 399 30.26 24.82 -7.07
C ALA A 399 30.85 23.94 -8.20
N VAL A 400 30.00 23.38 -9.07
CA VAL A 400 30.37 22.50 -10.20
C VAL A 400 30.39 23.27 -11.53
N GLU A 401 29.65 24.37 -11.67
CA GLU A 401 29.61 25.17 -12.90
C GLU A 401 30.78 26.16 -13.00
N SER A 402 31.29 26.67 -11.87
CA SER A 402 32.40 27.63 -11.87
C SER A 402 33.78 26.97 -11.89
N LYS A 403 34.46 27.01 -13.05
CA LYS A 403 35.86 26.56 -13.24
C LYS A 403 36.84 26.97 -12.10
N PRO A 404 36.80 28.22 -11.57
CA PRO A 404 37.64 28.60 -10.44
C PRO A 404 37.34 27.83 -9.14
N GLY A 405 36.07 27.54 -8.85
CA GLY A 405 35.66 26.79 -7.67
C GLY A 405 36.18 25.35 -7.68
N ILE A 406 36.04 24.66 -8.82
CA ILE A 406 36.64 23.33 -9.04
C ILE A 406 38.16 23.39 -8.84
N THR A 407 38.82 24.39 -9.42
CA THR A 407 40.28 24.54 -9.33
C THR A 407 40.74 24.75 -7.88
N GLN A 408 40.02 25.57 -7.10
CA GLN A 408 40.33 25.81 -5.68
C GLN A 408 40.09 24.56 -4.82
N ALA A 409 39.00 23.84 -5.05
CA ALA A 409 38.72 22.57 -4.37
C ALA A 409 39.78 21.51 -4.71
N GLN A 410 40.16 21.39 -5.99
CA GLN A 410 41.21 20.48 -6.43
C GLN A 410 42.55 20.78 -5.76
N GLN A 411 42.96 22.05 -5.70
CA GLN A 411 44.20 22.49 -5.06
C GLN A 411 44.23 22.11 -3.56
N GLN A 412 43.13 22.33 -2.83
CA GLN A 412 43.06 22.02 -1.40
C GLN A 412 43.13 20.50 -1.10
N ILE A 413 42.60 19.66 -1.99
CA ILE A 413 42.70 18.20 -1.83
C ILE A 413 44.07 17.69 -2.31
N GLU A 414 44.71 18.32 -3.31
CA GLU A 414 46.11 18.06 -3.65
C GLU A 414 47.03 18.28 -2.43
N ASP A 415 46.96 19.46 -1.81
CA ASP A 415 47.82 19.83 -0.68
C ASP A 415 47.61 18.90 0.53
N ALA A 416 46.37 18.44 0.76
CA ALA A 416 46.03 17.50 1.83
C ALA A 416 46.53 16.07 1.60
N LEU A 417 46.63 15.62 0.33
CA LEU A 417 47.03 14.26 -0.03
C LEU A 417 48.53 14.12 -0.31
N GLN A 418 49.19 15.18 -0.78
CA GLN A 418 50.62 15.17 -1.14
C GLN A 418 51.55 14.55 -0.08
N PRO A 419 51.38 14.75 1.25
CA PRO A 419 52.23 14.11 2.26
C PRO A 419 52.11 12.58 2.27
N SER A 420 50.89 12.05 2.15
CA SER A 420 50.61 10.61 2.11
C SER A 420 51.18 9.97 0.84
N VAL A 421 51.06 10.66 -0.30
CA VAL A 421 51.57 10.18 -1.59
C VAL A 421 53.12 10.21 -1.64
N ARG A 422 53.76 11.22 -1.04
CA ARG A 422 55.23 11.20 -0.82
C ARG A 422 55.66 10.02 0.04
N ARG A 423 54.96 9.79 1.17
CA ARG A 423 55.27 8.70 2.10
C ARG A 423 55.19 7.33 1.41
N LEU A 424 54.11 7.05 0.67
CA LEU A 424 54.03 5.79 -0.10
C LEU A 424 55.19 5.65 -1.09
N ARG A 425 55.59 6.73 -1.77
CA ARG A 425 56.71 6.66 -2.72
C ARG A 425 58.03 6.32 -2.05
N GLN A 426 58.24 6.70 -0.79
CA GLN A 426 59.43 6.36 -0.01
C GLN A 426 59.34 4.93 0.56
N GLU A 427 58.21 4.56 1.16
CA GLU A 427 58.01 3.26 1.81
C GLU A 427 57.80 2.10 0.83
N ASN A 428 57.24 2.37 -0.37
CA ASN A 428 56.91 1.37 -1.38
C ASN A 428 56.96 1.96 -2.83
N PRO A 429 58.17 2.29 -3.34
CA PRO A 429 58.32 2.96 -4.64
C PRO A 429 57.75 2.19 -5.84
N ASN A 430 57.85 0.86 -5.85
CA ASN A 430 57.30 0.01 -6.91
C ASN A 430 55.76 0.03 -6.93
N LEU A 431 55.12 0.08 -5.75
CA LEU A 431 53.68 0.21 -5.61
C LEU A 431 53.20 1.57 -6.10
N PHE A 432 53.93 2.63 -5.72
CA PHE A 432 53.65 4.00 -6.17
C PHE A 432 53.73 4.15 -7.70
N ALA A 433 54.75 3.57 -8.33
CA ALA A 433 54.90 3.57 -9.79
C ALA A 433 53.74 2.81 -10.47
N LYS A 434 53.37 1.63 -9.94
CA LYS A 434 52.27 0.80 -10.44
C LYS A 434 50.91 1.50 -10.32
N LEU A 435 50.65 2.18 -9.20
CA LEU A 435 49.47 3.04 -9.02
C LEU A 435 49.40 4.13 -10.08
N THR A 436 50.46 4.93 -10.17
CA THR A 436 50.50 6.12 -11.04
C THR A 436 50.27 5.75 -12.49
N ALA A 437 51.02 4.77 -13.00
CA ALA A 437 50.91 4.29 -14.38
C ALA A 437 49.52 3.73 -14.72
N THR A 438 48.79 3.18 -13.74
CA THR A 438 47.47 2.58 -13.99
C THR A 438 46.32 3.57 -13.78
N LEU A 439 46.52 4.63 -12.98
CA LEU A 439 45.63 5.80 -12.96
C LEU A 439 45.77 6.62 -14.25
N GLU A 440 46.99 6.82 -14.74
CA GLU A 440 47.26 7.43 -16.05
C GLU A 440 46.61 6.61 -17.17
N ARG A 441 46.66 5.26 -17.09
CA ARG A 441 45.94 4.36 -18.01
C ARG A 441 44.41 4.46 -17.90
N ARG A 442 43.84 4.63 -16.70
CA ARG A 442 42.38 4.72 -16.50
C ARG A 442 41.77 6.06 -16.95
N TYR A 443 42.49 7.18 -16.76
CA TYR A 443 41.96 8.52 -17.03
C TYR A 443 42.51 9.19 -18.31
N GLY A 444 43.17 8.41 -19.17
CA GLY A 444 43.87 8.90 -20.37
C GLY A 444 43.12 8.80 -21.71
N ALA A 445 41.88 8.30 -21.75
CA ALA A 445 41.14 8.04 -22.99
C ALA A 445 39.66 8.51 -22.93
N PRO A 446 38.99 8.80 -24.07
CA PRO A 446 37.65 9.40 -24.13
C PRO A 446 36.47 8.38 -24.03
N ILE A 447 35.25 8.93 -24.14
CA ILE A 447 33.97 8.50 -23.52
C ILE A 447 33.06 7.63 -24.42
N ALA A 448 32.17 6.83 -23.78
CA ALA A 448 30.93 6.21 -24.30
C ALA A 448 31.05 5.03 -25.31
N PRO A 449 29.98 4.22 -25.57
CA PRO A 449 28.62 4.23 -24.98
C PRO A 449 28.08 2.88 -24.41
N LEU A 450 27.14 2.97 -23.45
CA LEU A 450 26.03 2.04 -23.11
C LEU A 450 26.41 0.61 -22.62
N ASP A 451 25.56 -0.17 -21.91
CA ASP A 451 24.17 0.05 -21.43
C ASP A 451 23.91 -0.72 -20.10
N ALA A 452 22.69 -0.61 -19.53
CA ALA A 452 22.02 -1.55 -18.58
C ALA A 452 22.79 -1.93 -17.27
N GLN A 453 22.37 -1.64 -16.03
CA GLN A 453 21.05 -1.46 -15.40
C GLN A 453 20.03 -2.58 -15.68
N GLY A 454 19.35 -3.18 -14.68
CA GLY A 454 19.45 -2.99 -13.23
C GLY A 454 18.14 -3.31 -12.53
N LYS A 455 18.00 -4.49 -11.92
CA LYS A 455 16.69 -4.97 -11.41
C LYS A 455 16.75 -5.80 -10.11
N LEU A 456 17.49 -5.32 -9.10
CA LEU A 456 17.61 -6.00 -7.80
C LEU A 456 17.62 -5.08 -6.56
N ILE A 457 17.48 -3.75 -6.75
CA ILE A 457 17.48 -2.77 -5.64
C ILE A 457 16.05 -2.43 -5.16
N ALA A 458 15.05 -2.48 -6.03
CA ALA A 458 13.68 -2.07 -5.71
C ALA A 458 12.99 -3.00 -4.68
N GLN A 459 13.26 -4.31 -4.72
CA GLN A 459 12.38 -5.28 -4.09
C GLN A 459 12.58 -5.45 -2.57
N VAL A 460 13.82 -5.27 -2.09
CA VAL A 460 14.22 -5.43 -0.66
C VAL A 460 13.84 -4.22 0.20
N LEU A 461 13.65 -3.05 -0.41
CA LEU A 461 13.51 -1.78 0.30
C LEU A 461 12.10 -1.52 0.86
N ASP A 462 11.10 -2.26 0.42
CA ASP A 462 9.68 -1.93 0.62
C ASP A 462 9.07 -2.40 1.94
N GLU A 463 9.34 -3.66 2.34
CA GLU A 463 8.67 -4.31 3.46
C GLU A 463 9.14 -3.83 4.85
N ALA A 464 9.92 -2.73 4.91
CA ALA A 464 10.68 -2.34 6.09
C ALA A 464 10.20 -1.07 6.82
N PHE A 465 9.68 -0.04 6.14
CA PHE A 465 9.63 1.32 6.72
C PHE A 465 8.35 2.16 6.48
N GLY A 466 7.21 1.54 6.15
CA GLY A 466 5.92 2.22 5.99
C GLY A 466 5.33 2.82 7.28
N GLY A 467 5.80 4.01 7.70
CA GLY A 467 5.01 4.98 8.47
C GLY A 467 5.62 5.58 9.75
N LEU A 468 6.06 6.84 9.67
CA LEU A 468 5.46 8.01 10.37
C LEU A 468 6.31 9.28 10.17
N ASP A 469 5.70 10.37 9.68
CA ASP A 469 6.34 11.66 9.38
C ASP A 469 5.77 12.80 10.24
N ALA A 470 6.59 13.82 10.57
CA ALA A 470 6.20 15.01 11.34
C ALA A 470 7.17 16.20 11.18
N LYS A 471 6.74 17.27 10.48
CA LYS A 471 7.50 18.53 10.32
C LYS A 471 7.50 19.39 11.62
N PRO A 472 8.62 20.05 11.99
CA PRO A 472 8.73 20.83 13.23
C PRO A 472 8.21 22.27 13.11
N THR A 473 7.59 22.79 14.18
CA THR A 473 6.97 24.14 14.22
C THR A 473 7.67 25.14 15.16
N THR A 474 8.80 24.80 15.77
CA THR A 474 9.44 25.60 16.82
C THR A 474 10.58 26.50 16.31
N GLU A 475 10.81 27.63 17.00
CA GLU A 475 11.95 28.53 16.73
C GLU A 475 13.32 27.83 16.83
N LEU A 476 13.43 26.78 17.65
CA LEU A 476 14.63 25.96 17.73
C LEU A 476 14.95 25.28 16.39
N GLY A 477 13.93 24.93 15.59
CA GLY A 477 14.09 24.41 14.23
C GLY A 477 14.66 25.46 13.25
N LYS A 478 14.24 26.72 13.37
CA LYS A 478 14.81 27.83 12.57
C LYS A 478 16.26 28.13 12.97
N GLN A 479 16.58 28.03 14.26
CA GLN A 479 17.97 28.13 14.74
C GLN A 479 18.83 26.95 14.28
N ALA A 480 18.30 25.73 14.28
CA ALA A 480 18.99 24.56 13.72
C ALA A 480 19.22 24.70 12.20
N GLN A 481 18.25 25.23 11.45
CA GLN A 481 18.40 25.51 10.02
C GLN A 481 19.52 26.53 9.74
N LYS A 482 19.68 27.54 10.60
CA LYS A 482 20.83 28.46 10.56
C LYS A 482 22.14 27.75 10.91
N LEU A 483 22.15 26.93 11.97
CA LEU A 483 23.33 26.16 12.39
C LEU A 483 23.82 25.20 11.30
N VAL A 484 22.91 24.54 10.57
CA VAL A 484 23.24 23.70 9.40
C VAL A 484 23.86 24.51 8.27
N LYS A 485 23.42 25.76 8.06
CA LYS A 485 23.98 26.66 7.03
C LYS A 485 25.41 27.12 7.37
N ASP A 486 25.69 27.37 8.64
CA ASP A 486 27.00 27.82 9.11
C ASP A 486 28.00 26.65 9.32
N VAL A 487 27.54 25.52 9.89
CA VAL A 487 28.38 24.32 10.13
C VAL A 487 28.60 23.48 8.87
N GLY A 488 27.65 23.48 7.92
CA GLY A 488 27.69 22.63 6.73
C GLY A 488 28.99 22.74 5.92
N LYS A 489 29.58 23.94 5.82
CA LYS A 489 30.80 24.16 5.03
C LYS A 489 32.03 23.49 5.64
N ASP A 490 32.25 23.60 6.96
CA ASP A 490 33.36 22.92 7.63
C ASP A 490 33.06 21.43 7.91
N ALA A 491 31.80 21.03 8.07
CA ALA A 491 31.41 19.62 8.14
C ALA A 491 31.69 18.89 6.82
N ILE A 492 31.27 19.45 5.67
CA ILE A 492 31.55 18.89 4.34
C ILE A 492 33.06 18.85 4.07
N LYS A 493 33.80 19.90 4.46
CA LYS A 493 35.28 19.96 4.34
C LYS A 493 35.98 18.93 5.23
N THR A 494 35.54 18.73 6.46
CA THR A 494 36.11 17.73 7.37
C THR A 494 35.79 16.32 6.89
N TRP A 495 34.57 16.09 6.43
CA TRP A 495 34.15 14.82 5.85
C TRP A 495 34.86 14.52 4.53
N SER A 496 35.01 15.49 3.61
CA SER A 496 35.72 15.26 2.35
C SER A 496 37.22 15.06 2.56
N GLN A 497 37.84 15.73 3.53
CA GLN A 497 39.22 15.45 3.93
C GLN A 497 39.39 14.07 4.58
N ALA A 498 38.46 13.67 5.47
CA ALA A 498 38.48 12.34 6.09
C ALA A 498 38.22 11.22 5.06
N TRP A 499 37.25 11.42 4.17
CA TRP A 499 36.89 10.47 3.12
C TRP A 499 37.99 10.39 2.04
N ALA A 500 38.56 11.49 1.57
CA ALA A 500 39.70 11.46 0.65
C ALA A 500 40.94 10.81 1.29
N LYS A 501 41.17 11.02 2.60
CA LYS A 501 42.28 10.37 3.33
C LYS A 501 42.04 8.86 3.50
N ASN A 502 40.82 8.44 3.82
CA ASN A 502 40.46 7.02 3.88
C ASN A 502 40.46 6.36 2.50
N TRP A 503 39.92 7.03 1.48
CA TRP A 503 39.87 6.55 0.11
C TRP A 503 41.28 6.44 -0.48
N VAL A 504 42.18 7.40 -0.23
CA VAL A 504 43.60 7.20 -0.54
C VAL A 504 44.15 6.04 0.29
N SER A 505 43.95 5.97 1.61
CA SER A 505 44.45 4.83 2.41
C SER A 505 43.96 3.46 1.92
N GLN A 506 42.74 3.37 1.37
CA GLN A 506 42.17 2.18 0.75
C GLN A 506 42.65 1.95 -0.69
N ALA A 507 42.92 3.02 -1.45
CA ALA A 507 43.61 2.96 -2.74
C ALA A 507 45.05 2.47 -2.56
N LEU A 508 45.71 2.81 -1.44
CA LEU A 508 47.05 2.36 -1.09
C LEU A 508 47.09 0.86 -0.70
N THR A 509 46.07 0.33 -0.02
CA THR A 509 45.96 -1.13 0.21
C THR A 509 45.50 -1.91 -1.02
N SER A 510 44.56 -1.38 -1.81
CA SER A 510 44.07 -2.06 -3.02
C SER A 510 45.05 -2.01 -4.20
N ALA A 511 45.93 -1.01 -4.26
CA ALA A 511 47.06 -0.92 -5.20
C ALA A 511 47.95 -2.17 -5.25
N ALA A 512 48.03 -2.91 -4.14
CA ALA A 512 48.85 -4.11 -4.04
C ALA A 512 48.36 -5.22 -4.99
N ARG A 513 47.07 -5.19 -5.36
CA ARG A 513 46.44 -6.12 -6.30
C ARG A 513 46.27 -5.42 -7.66
N PRO A 514 47.00 -5.84 -8.73
CA PRO A 514 46.89 -5.21 -10.06
C PRO A 514 45.47 -5.25 -10.65
N ASP A 515 44.67 -6.17 -10.15
CA ASP A 515 43.40 -6.66 -10.69
C ASP A 515 42.27 -5.65 -10.46
N VAL A 516 42.28 -4.98 -9.30
CA VAL A 516 41.31 -3.92 -8.91
C VAL A 516 41.35 -2.74 -9.90
N LEU A 517 42.53 -2.47 -10.46
CA LEU A 517 42.72 -1.39 -11.43
C LEU A 517 42.18 -1.74 -12.83
N ALA A 518 42.11 -3.02 -13.19
CA ALA A 518 41.39 -3.49 -14.37
C ALA A 518 39.86 -3.55 -14.13
N LEU A 519 39.42 -4.04 -12.98
CA LEU A 519 38.01 -4.28 -12.67
C LEU A 519 37.19 -2.98 -12.69
N ALA A 520 37.58 -1.97 -11.91
CA ALA A 520 36.91 -0.67 -11.90
C ALA A 520 37.29 0.25 -13.09
N ALA A 521 37.92 -0.31 -14.15
CA ALA A 521 37.95 0.30 -15.48
C ALA A 521 36.84 -0.28 -16.39
N ARG A 522 36.30 -1.47 -16.09
CA ARG A 522 35.10 -2.03 -16.73
C ARG A 522 33.80 -1.47 -16.13
N GLN A 523 33.74 -1.26 -14.81
CA GLN A 523 32.55 -0.72 -14.12
C GLN A 523 32.31 0.80 -14.35
N ALA A 524 32.95 1.41 -15.35
CA ALA A 524 33.07 2.87 -15.48
C ALA A 524 32.48 3.47 -16.78
N SER A 525 31.53 2.78 -17.43
CA SER A 525 30.82 3.27 -18.63
C SER A 525 29.29 3.22 -18.46
N LEU A 526 28.77 4.04 -17.55
CA LEU A 526 27.36 4.45 -17.58
C LEU A 526 27.18 5.52 -18.66
N ASP A 527 26.56 5.17 -19.78
CA ASP A 527 25.79 6.13 -20.54
C ASP A 527 24.35 6.11 -20.05
N ALA A 528 23.76 7.29 -19.94
CA ALA A 528 22.32 7.43 -19.99
C ALA A 528 21.99 7.99 -21.37
N THR A 529 21.15 7.30 -22.15
CA THR A 529 20.43 7.94 -23.26
C THR A 529 19.72 9.19 -22.74
N ASP A 530 19.42 10.16 -23.60
CA ASP A 530 18.64 11.34 -23.16
C ASP A 530 17.27 10.92 -22.60
N ASP A 531 16.72 9.79 -23.04
CA ASP A 531 15.47 9.23 -22.52
C ASP A 531 15.64 8.54 -21.16
N SER A 532 16.70 7.77 -20.90
CA SER A 532 16.99 7.30 -19.53
C SER A 532 17.32 8.46 -18.59
N ARG A 533 17.94 9.54 -19.11
CA ARG A 533 18.17 10.79 -18.36
C ARG A 533 16.88 11.56 -18.10
N ARG A 534 15.91 11.58 -19.04
CA ARG A 534 14.57 12.12 -18.85
C ARG A 534 13.76 11.28 -17.86
N LEU A 535 13.83 9.95 -17.97
CA LEU A 535 13.11 8.98 -17.15
C LEU A 535 13.55 9.04 -15.68
N ILE A 536 14.85 9.00 -15.41
CA ILE A 536 15.36 9.18 -14.04
C ILE A 536 15.00 10.59 -13.52
N LYS A 537 15.05 11.61 -14.38
CA LYS A 537 14.69 12.99 -14.01
C LYS A 537 13.17 13.19 -13.82
N SER A 538 12.32 12.39 -14.45
CA SER A 538 10.87 12.39 -14.22
C SER A 538 10.50 11.55 -13.00
N PHE A 539 11.13 10.40 -12.75
CA PHE A 539 11.03 9.66 -11.49
C PHE A 539 11.45 10.52 -10.28
N MET A 540 12.63 11.14 -10.32
CA MET A 540 13.13 12.00 -9.23
C MET A 540 12.34 13.32 -9.09
N ALA A 541 11.59 13.73 -10.12
CA ALA A 541 10.60 14.78 -9.97
C ALA A 541 9.32 14.21 -9.32
N ALA A 542 8.86 13.02 -9.75
CA ALA A 542 7.55 12.46 -9.42
C ALA A 542 7.34 12.16 -7.93
N GLU A 543 8.40 11.92 -7.16
CA GLU A 543 8.31 11.71 -5.72
C GLU A 543 7.68 12.91 -4.97
N GLY A 544 6.37 12.78 -4.69
CA GLY A 544 5.59 13.75 -3.94
C GLY A 544 5.16 14.99 -4.72
N GLN A 545 4.98 14.89 -6.04
CA GLN A 545 4.43 15.99 -6.86
C GLN A 545 3.03 15.68 -7.38
N GLY A 546 2.24 16.73 -7.59
CA GLY A 546 0.86 16.64 -8.06
C GLY A 546 0.80 16.16 -9.51
N TRP A 547 0.46 14.88 -9.70
CA TRP A 547 0.14 14.32 -11.02
C TRP A 547 -1.18 14.91 -11.53
N THR A 548 -1.08 15.92 -12.39
CA THR A 548 -2.25 16.54 -13.03
C THR A 548 -2.79 15.65 -14.14
N SER A 549 -4.09 15.78 -14.41
CA SER A 549 -4.73 15.10 -15.54
C SER A 549 -4.08 15.51 -16.88
N SER A 550 -4.11 14.62 -17.87
CA SER A 550 -3.55 14.91 -19.20
C SER A 550 -4.20 16.15 -19.83
N ALA A 551 -3.50 16.82 -20.75
CA ALA A 551 -3.96 18.08 -21.35
C ALA A 551 -5.35 17.96 -22.01
N ALA A 552 -5.68 16.81 -22.61
CA ALA A 552 -7.01 16.51 -23.16
C ALA A 552 -8.08 16.42 -22.07
N ALA A 553 -7.80 15.70 -20.97
CA ALA A 553 -8.73 15.59 -19.84
C ALA A 553 -8.94 16.93 -19.11
N LEU A 554 -7.89 17.78 -19.01
CA LEU A 554 -8.02 19.15 -18.51
C LEU A 554 -8.83 20.06 -19.46
N GLN A 555 -8.80 19.81 -20.76
CA GLN A 555 -9.62 20.56 -21.72
C GLN A 555 -11.09 20.14 -21.63
N GLU A 556 -11.41 18.85 -21.58
CA GLU A 556 -12.78 18.36 -21.35
C GLU A 556 -13.39 18.91 -20.04
N VAL A 557 -12.60 19.05 -18.97
CA VAL A 557 -13.07 19.73 -17.74
C VAL A 557 -13.44 21.19 -18.01
N LYS A 558 -12.55 21.98 -18.63
CA LYS A 558 -12.83 23.40 -18.92
C LYS A 558 -14.05 23.57 -19.82
N VAL A 559 -14.19 22.70 -20.82
CA VAL A 559 -15.33 22.69 -21.76
C VAL A 559 -16.63 22.37 -21.02
N ALA A 560 -16.66 21.33 -20.19
CA ALA A 560 -17.84 20.98 -19.41
C ALA A 560 -18.17 22.02 -18.33
N GLU A 561 -17.17 22.62 -17.68
CA GLU A 561 -17.38 23.72 -16.74
C GLU A 561 -17.96 24.96 -17.44
N ALA A 562 -17.46 25.33 -18.62
CA ALA A 562 -18.00 26.43 -19.43
C ALA A 562 -19.45 26.18 -19.85
N VAL A 563 -19.76 24.97 -20.35
CA VAL A 563 -21.14 24.56 -20.70
C VAL A 563 -22.05 24.60 -19.46
N SER A 564 -21.61 24.05 -18.32
CA SER A 564 -22.39 24.08 -17.07
C SER A 564 -22.62 25.51 -16.56
N ALA A 565 -21.64 26.40 -16.69
CA ALA A 565 -21.75 27.80 -16.32
C ALA A 565 -22.67 28.59 -17.26
N GLN A 566 -22.68 28.28 -18.55
CA GLN A 566 -23.55 28.90 -19.55
C GLN A 566 -25.00 28.44 -19.40
N VAL A 567 -25.25 27.13 -19.32
CA VAL A 567 -26.61 26.57 -19.15
C VAL A 567 -27.22 27.06 -17.83
N ALA A 568 -26.46 27.04 -16.73
CA ALA A 568 -26.97 27.50 -15.43
C ALA A 568 -27.44 28.97 -15.42
N GLN A 569 -26.83 29.86 -16.22
CA GLN A 569 -27.24 31.28 -16.27
C GLN A 569 -28.70 31.46 -16.73
N MET A 570 -29.22 30.55 -17.55
CA MET A 570 -30.59 30.57 -18.09
C MET A 570 -31.65 30.02 -17.09
N HIS A 571 -31.24 29.68 -15.87
CA HIS A 571 -32.13 29.26 -14.78
C HIS A 571 -31.99 30.16 -13.55
N THR A 572 -32.87 29.95 -12.57
CA THR A 572 -32.99 30.78 -11.36
C THR A 572 -31.75 30.66 -10.44
N PRO A 573 -31.52 31.61 -9.51
CA PRO A 573 -30.36 31.59 -8.62
C PRO A 573 -30.19 30.28 -7.83
N GLU A 574 -31.30 29.65 -7.45
CA GLU A 574 -31.36 28.43 -6.66
C GLU A 574 -30.93 27.22 -7.50
N ALA A 575 -31.49 27.09 -8.71
CA ALA A 575 -31.16 26.00 -9.65
C ALA A 575 -29.71 26.03 -10.14
N ARG A 576 -29.04 27.20 -10.11
CA ARG A 576 -27.67 27.38 -10.64
C ARG A 576 -26.61 26.50 -9.98
N ALA A 577 -26.71 26.26 -8.67
CA ALA A 577 -25.74 25.43 -7.96
C ALA A 577 -25.84 23.97 -8.41
N ALA A 578 -27.04 23.39 -8.31
CA ALA A 578 -27.34 22.03 -8.73
C ALA A 578 -27.07 21.81 -10.24
N LEU A 579 -27.35 22.79 -11.10
CA LEU A 579 -27.02 22.70 -12.54
C LEU A 579 -25.51 22.71 -12.79
N ARG A 580 -24.73 23.56 -12.12
CA ARG A 580 -23.26 23.58 -12.28
C ARG A 580 -22.61 22.30 -11.78
N GLU A 581 -23.16 21.67 -10.74
CA GLU A 581 -22.69 20.37 -10.30
C GLU A 581 -23.09 19.26 -11.27
N ARG A 582 -24.37 19.19 -11.65
CA ARG A 582 -24.96 18.14 -12.49
C ARG A 582 -24.54 18.19 -13.96
N LEU A 583 -24.04 19.32 -14.46
CA LEU A 583 -23.57 19.50 -15.84
C LEU A 583 -22.03 19.64 -15.95
N GLY A 584 -21.30 19.70 -14.83
CA GLY A 584 -19.90 20.17 -14.77
C GLY A 584 -18.81 19.16 -15.13
N GLY A 585 -19.10 18.13 -15.92
CA GLY A 585 -18.09 17.20 -16.47
C GLY A 585 -17.80 15.95 -15.63
N TYR A 586 -17.26 14.91 -16.28
CA TYR A 586 -17.00 13.61 -15.65
C TYR A 586 -16.11 13.73 -14.40
N ASN A 587 -15.00 14.48 -14.48
CA ASN A 587 -14.06 14.63 -13.36
C ASN A 587 -14.66 15.39 -12.16
N ARG A 588 -15.71 16.20 -12.35
CA ARG A 588 -16.41 16.86 -11.24
C ARG A 588 -17.29 15.87 -10.46
N LEU A 589 -17.92 14.95 -11.18
CA LEU A 589 -18.77 13.90 -10.61
C LEU A 589 -17.93 12.73 -10.05
N PHE A 590 -16.78 12.45 -10.66
CA PHE A 590 -15.85 11.36 -10.32
C PHE A 590 -14.39 11.87 -10.33
N PRO A 591 -13.94 12.58 -9.29
CA PRO A 591 -12.58 13.14 -9.21
C PRO A 591 -11.50 12.04 -9.22
N ASN A 592 -10.37 12.35 -9.85
CA ASN A 592 -9.25 11.42 -10.09
C ASN A 592 -8.10 11.57 -9.07
N ASP A 593 -8.32 12.37 -8.03
CA ASP A 593 -7.25 12.88 -7.18
C ASP A 593 -6.91 11.89 -6.05
N LEU A 594 -5.88 11.08 -6.31
CA LEU A 594 -5.00 10.56 -5.25
C LEU A 594 -4.62 11.71 -4.28
N PRO A 595 -4.40 11.43 -2.98
CA PRO A 595 -4.65 12.40 -1.91
C PRO A 595 -3.70 13.60 -1.91
N ASP A 596 -4.05 14.62 -2.71
CA ASP A 596 -3.35 15.89 -2.72
C ASP A 596 -3.45 16.58 -1.34
N LEU A 597 -2.32 17.10 -0.87
CA LEU A 597 -2.15 17.65 0.47
C LEU A 597 -2.65 19.09 0.53
N ALA A 598 -3.96 19.26 0.28
CA ALA A 598 -4.66 20.53 0.38
C ALA A 598 -4.32 21.21 1.72
N PRO A 599 -3.72 22.42 1.71
CA PRO A 599 -3.04 22.95 2.88
C PRO A 599 -4.03 23.23 4.02
N PRO A 600 -3.78 22.72 5.25
CA PRO A 600 -4.69 22.87 6.38
C PRO A 600 -4.67 24.31 6.91
N GLY A 601 -5.44 25.19 6.26
CA GLY A 601 -5.50 26.62 6.57
C GLY A 601 -6.65 27.40 5.93
N ALA A 602 -7.31 26.89 4.88
CA ALA A 602 -8.49 27.51 4.29
C ALA A 602 -9.77 27.24 5.14
N GLY A 603 -9.88 27.89 6.29
CA GLY A 603 -11.01 27.70 7.21
C GLY A 603 -12.29 28.44 6.79
N GLY A 604 -13.43 27.74 6.73
CA GLY A 604 -14.71 28.37 6.37
C GLY A 604 -15.91 27.45 6.13
N GLY A 605 -16.08 26.38 6.91
CA GLY A 605 -17.19 25.41 6.77
C GLY A 605 -16.76 24.15 5.99
N LEU A 606 -16.80 22.99 6.65
CA LEU A 606 -16.09 21.74 6.31
C LEU A 606 -16.36 21.17 4.89
N PRO A 607 -15.52 21.44 3.86
CA PRO A 607 -15.74 20.91 2.50
C PRO A 607 -15.11 19.52 2.30
N GLY A 608 -14.23 19.11 3.22
CA GLY A 608 -13.39 17.91 3.06
C GLY A 608 -14.14 16.58 3.13
N ALA A 609 -15.34 16.56 3.72
CA ALA A 609 -16.18 15.36 3.78
C ALA A 609 -16.67 14.97 2.37
N ASP A 610 -17.19 15.93 1.63
CA ASP A 610 -17.79 15.72 0.32
C ASP A 610 -16.72 15.35 -0.72
N HIS A 611 -15.54 15.97 -0.67
CA HIS A 611 -14.40 15.57 -1.49
C HIS A 611 -13.85 14.16 -1.14
N ALA A 612 -13.96 13.71 0.11
CA ALA A 612 -13.61 12.34 0.48
C ALA A 612 -14.67 11.35 -0.04
N PHE A 613 -15.95 11.67 0.11
CA PHE A 613 -17.03 10.83 -0.39
C PHE A 613 -17.06 10.76 -1.94
N ASN A 614 -16.93 11.89 -2.64
CA ASN A 614 -16.93 11.95 -4.10
C ASN A 614 -15.78 11.11 -4.70
N ARG A 615 -14.60 11.06 -4.05
CA ARG A 615 -13.51 10.14 -4.44
C ARG A 615 -13.85 8.68 -4.16
N ASN A 616 -14.45 8.37 -3.01
CA ASN A 616 -14.92 7.01 -2.72
C ASN A 616 -16.01 6.56 -3.72
N ARG A 617 -16.91 7.45 -4.17
CA ARG A 617 -17.84 7.16 -5.27
C ARG A 617 -17.11 6.92 -6.60
N ALA A 618 -16.05 7.68 -6.87
CA ALA A 618 -15.28 7.55 -8.10
C ALA A 618 -14.52 6.20 -8.20
N SER A 619 -13.94 5.70 -7.10
CA SER A 619 -13.05 4.53 -7.09
C SER A 619 -13.58 3.27 -6.39
N ASN A 620 -14.62 3.35 -5.56
CA ASN A 620 -15.17 2.19 -4.86
C ASN A 620 -16.47 1.70 -5.51
N PHE A 621 -16.41 0.54 -6.17
CA PHE A 621 -17.54 -0.08 -6.87
C PHE A 621 -18.81 -0.23 -6.01
N LYS A 622 -18.67 -0.51 -4.70
CA LYS A 622 -19.80 -0.69 -3.77
C LYS A 622 -20.44 0.64 -3.34
N VAL A 623 -19.71 1.75 -3.39
CA VAL A 623 -20.25 3.10 -3.18
C VAL A 623 -20.92 3.59 -4.47
N ALA A 624 -20.24 3.43 -5.60
CA ALA A 624 -20.76 3.82 -6.92
C ALA A 624 -22.10 3.15 -7.25
N SER A 625 -22.21 1.83 -7.04
CA SER A 625 -23.43 1.03 -7.23
C SER A 625 -24.60 1.32 -6.26
N ARG A 626 -24.44 2.31 -5.38
CA ARG A 626 -25.47 2.79 -4.43
C ARG A 626 -25.71 4.29 -4.50
N SER A 627 -25.01 5.02 -5.37
CA SER A 627 -25.11 6.47 -5.44
C SER A 627 -26.19 6.87 -6.45
N PHE A 628 -27.09 7.78 -6.07
CA PHE A 628 -28.16 8.31 -6.95
C PHE A 628 -27.64 9.23 -8.07
N ARG A 629 -26.33 9.50 -8.08
CA ARG A 629 -25.59 10.19 -9.15
C ARG A 629 -24.99 9.25 -10.20
N VAL A 630 -25.03 7.93 -9.96
CA VAL A 630 -24.54 6.89 -10.87
C VAL A 630 -25.73 6.08 -11.37
N ARG A 631 -25.90 6.07 -12.69
CA ARG A 631 -27.12 5.58 -13.35
C ARG A 631 -26.88 4.54 -14.44
N GLY A 632 -25.65 4.33 -14.88
CA GLY A 632 -25.35 3.55 -16.07
C GLY A 632 -24.41 2.35 -15.87
N VAL A 633 -23.25 2.40 -16.53
CA VAL A 633 -22.30 1.29 -16.61
C VAL A 633 -21.22 1.38 -15.53
N LEU A 634 -21.15 0.35 -14.70
CA LEU A 634 -20.17 0.16 -13.62
C LEU A 634 -19.26 -1.02 -13.93
N ILE A 635 -17.97 -0.74 -14.10
CA ILE A 635 -16.92 -1.71 -14.42
C ILE A 635 -15.68 -1.31 -13.62
N GLY A 636 -14.94 -2.27 -13.05
CA GLY A 636 -13.88 -1.98 -12.09
C GLY A 636 -14.22 -2.44 -10.68
N GLN A 637 -14.82 -3.62 -10.56
CA GLN A 637 -14.99 -4.24 -9.26
C GLN A 637 -13.65 -4.85 -8.80
N ASP A 638 -13.15 -4.39 -7.66
CA ASP A 638 -11.92 -4.94 -7.08
C ASP A 638 -12.11 -6.41 -6.68
N ALA A 639 -11.36 -7.29 -7.34
CA ALA A 639 -11.44 -8.73 -7.13
C ALA A 639 -10.44 -9.19 -6.06
N GLN A 640 -10.87 -10.14 -5.21
CA GLN A 640 -9.99 -10.76 -4.21
C GLN A 640 -9.19 -11.89 -4.87
N SER A 641 -7.97 -11.58 -5.29
CA SER A 641 -6.99 -12.55 -5.78
C SER A 641 -6.36 -13.33 -4.62
N VAL A 642 -6.37 -14.66 -4.69
CA VAL A 642 -5.72 -15.53 -3.71
C VAL A 642 -4.85 -16.57 -4.42
N GLY A 643 -3.54 -16.51 -4.20
CA GLY A 643 -2.59 -17.54 -4.66
C GLY A 643 -2.20 -17.48 -6.13
N ILE A 644 -2.32 -16.34 -6.81
CA ILE A 644 -1.75 -16.12 -8.15
C ILE A 644 -0.39 -15.44 -7.98
N ASP A 645 0.67 -16.05 -8.54
CA ASP A 645 2.04 -15.53 -8.50
C ASP A 645 2.67 -15.66 -9.90
N ALA A 646 2.35 -14.69 -10.75
CA ALA A 646 2.72 -14.66 -12.16
C ALA A 646 3.97 -13.78 -12.37
N SER A 647 5.12 -14.41 -12.60
CA SER A 647 6.42 -13.74 -12.64
C SER A 647 6.73 -13.01 -13.96
N GLN A 648 5.99 -13.29 -15.04
CA GLN A 648 6.15 -12.64 -16.35
C GLN A 648 4.82 -12.48 -17.09
N ILE A 649 4.76 -11.47 -17.97
CA ILE A 649 3.72 -11.30 -18.99
C ILE A 649 4.40 -11.12 -20.36
N ARG A 650 3.82 -11.74 -21.39
CA ARG A 650 4.19 -11.53 -22.80
C ARG A 650 2.93 -11.44 -23.66
N TRP A 651 3.11 -10.91 -24.86
CA TRP A 651 2.04 -10.82 -25.85
C TRP A 651 2.58 -11.03 -27.26
N SER A 652 1.68 -11.24 -28.21
CA SER A 652 1.97 -11.15 -29.64
C SER A 652 0.81 -10.42 -30.34
N ILE A 653 1.16 -9.47 -31.21
CA ILE A 653 0.18 -8.68 -31.98
C ILE A 653 0.04 -9.29 -33.38
N GLN A 654 -1.19 -9.62 -33.74
CA GLN A 654 -1.60 -10.10 -35.05
C GLN A 654 -2.33 -8.95 -35.75
N VAL A 655 -1.60 -8.17 -36.53
CA VAL A 655 -2.11 -7.00 -37.26
C VAL A 655 -3.11 -7.44 -38.33
N ALA A 656 -4.23 -6.74 -38.46
CA ALA A 656 -5.20 -6.98 -39.53
C ALA A 656 -4.57 -6.70 -40.91
N THR A 657 -4.75 -7.62 -41.86
CA THR A 657 -4.38 -7.42 -43.28
C THR A 657 -5.50 -6.85 -44.12
N ASP A 658 -6.74 -7.01 -43.64
CA ASP A 658 -7.99 -6.75 -44.36
C ASP A 658 -8.77 -5.66 -43.61
N SER A 659 -9.44 -4.75 -44.32
CA SER A 659 -10.18 -3.61 -43.74
C SER A 659 -11.31 -4.01 -42.77
N ASP A 660 -11.77 -5.24 -42.89
CA ASP A 660 -12.92 -5.79 -42.17
C ASP A 660 -12.46 -6.67 -40.99
N ALA A 661 -11.14 -6.89 -40.87
CA ALA A 661 -10.50 -7.56 -39.75
C ALA A 661 -10.04 -6.55 -38.69
N THR A 662 -9.83 -7.05 -37.48
CA THR A 662 -9.48 -6.27 -36.28
C THR A 662 -8.13 -6.76 -35.77
N SER A 663 -7.17 -5.86 -35.54
CA SER A 663 -5.86 -6.25 -35.02
C SER A 663 -5.99 -6.89 -33.63
N LYS A 664 -5.42 -8.08 -33.45
CA LYS A 664 -5.56 -8.90 -32.23
C LYS A 664 -4.28 -8.98 -31.42
N VAL A 665 -4.42 -9.24 -30.12
CA VAL A 665 -3.34 -9.47 -29.16
C VAL A 665 -3.62 -10.76 -28.40
N THR A 666 -2.71 -11.72 -28.48
CA THR A 666 -2.71 -12.91 -27.61
C THR A 666 -1.92 -12.58 -26.35
N LEU A 667 -2.54 -12.66 -25.16
CA LEU A 667 -1.91 -12.36 -23.87
C LEU A 667 -1.55 -13.64 -23.13
N GLN A 668 -0.32 -13.74 -22.63
CA GLN A 668 0.15 -14.92 -21.88
C GLN A 668 0.94 -14.52 -20.64
N VAL A 669 0.80 -15.29 -19.56
CA VAL A 669 1.54 -15.09 -18.30
C VAL A 669 2.30 -16.35 -17.89
N LEU A 670 3.42 -16.16 -17.19
CA LEU A 670 4.22 -17.25 -16.64
C LEU A 670 3.79 -17.52 -15.20
N LEU A 671 3.25 -18.70 -14.93
CA LEU A 671 2.83 -19.20 -13.61
C LEU A 671 3.34 -20.64 -13.46
N ASP A 672 3.92 -21.01 -12.32
CA ASP A 672 4.52 -22.32 -12.08
C ASP A 672 5.48 -22.79 -13.20
N ASP A 673 6.31 -21.86 -13.70
CA ASP A 673 7.21 -21.99 -14.87
C ASP A 673 6.53 -22.36 -16.22
N GLN A 674 5.19 -22.32 -16.29
CA GLN A 674 4.42 -22.59 -17.51
C GLN A 674 3.76 -21.32 -18.07
N TRP A 675 3.74 -21.21 -19.41
CA TRP A 675 3.06 -20.10 -20.08
C TRP A 675 1.57 -20.41 -20.23
N HIS A 676 0.74 -19.79 -19.38
CA HIS A 676 -0.70 -19.85 -19.46
C HIS A 676 -1.20 -18.81 -20.48
N ASP A 677 -2.03 -19.26 -21.43
CA ASP A 677 -2.75 -18.39 -22.35
C ASP A 677 -3.98 -17.79 -21.64
N LEU A 678 -4.03 -16.46 -21.56
CA LEU A 678 -5.19 -15.74 -21.03
C LEU A 678 -6.27 -15.57 -22.11
N GLY A 679 -5.89 -15.62 -23.38
CA GLY A 679 -6.79 -15.47 -24.51
C GLY A 679 -6.27 -14.49 -25.57
N THR A 680 -6.98 -14.45 -26.69
CA THR A 680 -6.73 -13.51 -27.80
C THR A 680 -7.87 -12.50 -27.90
N TYR A 681 -7.51 -11.22 -27.85
CA TYR A 681 -8.40 -10.06 -27.70
C TYR A 681 -8.11 -8.99 -28.77
N ASP A 682 -8.97 -7.99 -28.92
CA ASP A 682 -8.71 -6.83 -29.80
C ASP A 682 -7.67 -5.88 -29.17
N ALA A 683 -6.71 -5.40 -29.97
CA ALA A 683 -5.62 -4.55 -29.50
C ALA A 683 -6.13 -3.27 -28.80
N ALA A 684 -7.13 -2.62 -29.39
CA ALA A 684 -7.77 -1.45 -28.79
C ALA A 684 -8.43 -1.74 -27.43
N ILE A 685 -9.07 -2.90 -27.26
CA ILE A 685 -9.67 -3.27 -25.95
C ILE A 685 -8.55 -3.47 -24.93
N VAL A 686 -7.43 -4.11 -25.31
CA VAL A 686 -6.28 -4.29 -24.41
C VAL A 686 -5.73 -2.93 -23.96
N ASN A 687 -5.55 -1.96 -24.87
CA ASN A 687 -5.16 -0.60 -24.51
C ASN A 687 -6.18 0.06 -23.54
N GLN A 688 -7.45 0.09 -23.93
CA GLN A 688 -8.48 0.80 -23.16
C GLN A 688 -8.75 0.15 -21.80
N ALA A 689 -8.74 -1.18 -21.71
CA ALA A 689 -8.90 -1.92 -20.47
C ALA A 689 -7.73 -1.66 -19.50
N LEU A 690 -6.49 -1.63 -20.02
CA LEU A 690 -5.31 -1.32 -19.23
C LEU A 690 -5.33 0.12 -18.71
N ARG A 691 -5.58 1.09 -19.58
CA ARG A 691 -5.63 2.51 -19.19
C ARG A 691 -6.79 2.78 -18.22
N TYR A 692 -7.96 2.18 -18.43
CA TYR A 692 -9.10 2.24 -17.50
C TYR A 692 -8.75 1.65 -16.12
N ALA A 693 -8.14 0.46 -16.07
CA ALA A 693 -7.64 -0.15 -14.83
C ALA A 693 -6.58 0.71 -14.14
N SER A 694 -5.78 1.46 -14.91
CA SER A 694 -4.74 2.34 -14.41
C SER A 694 -5.26 3.66 -13.85
N ASP A 695 -6.36 4.18 -14.38
CA ASP A 695 -7.07 5.32 -13.81
C ASP A 695 -7.69 4.96 -12.45
N GLY A 696 -8.27 3.76 -12.35
CA GLY A 696 -8.75 3.17 -11.10
C GLY A 696 -10.19 3.56 -10.73
N ARG A 697 -10.79 4.53 -11.42
CA ARG A 697 -12.24 4.82 -11.29
C ARG A 697 -13.09 3.64 -11.78
N VAL A 698 -14.37 3.62 -11.37
CA VAL A 698 -15.27 2.46 -11.54
C VAL A 698 -16.55 2.75 -12.35
N VAL A 699 -16.73 4.00 -12.79
CA VAL A 699 -17.90 4.44 -13.57
C VAL A 699 -17.50 4.57 -15.02
N ALA A 700 -17.84 3.58 -15.84
CA ALA A 700 -17.48 3.59 -17.26
C ALA A 700 -18.34 4.60 -18.04
N VAL A 701 -19.65 4.60 -17.79
CA VAL A 701 -20.62 5.60 -18.26
C VAL A 701 -21.66 5.86 -17.18
N THR A 702 -22.16 7.09 -17.06
CA THR A 702 -23.46 7.34 -16.43
C THR A 702 -24.25 8.39 -17.20
N ILE A 703 -25.49 8.09 -17.58
CA ILE A 703 -26.39 9.05 -18.21
C ILE A 703 -27.25 9.74 -17.14
N ALA A 704 -27.02 11.03 -16.92
CA ALA A 704 -27.74 11.85 -15.94
C ALA A 704 -28.80 12.73 -16.64
N PRO A 705 -29.94 13.06 -16.01
CA PRO A 705 -30.87 14.04 -16.55
C PRO A 705 -30.20 15.41 -16.69
N GLY A 706 -30.42 16.09 -17.81
CA GLY A 706 -29.97 17.46 -18.10
C GLY A 706 -30.93 18.53 -17.58
N ASP A 707 -30.83 19.74 -18.09
CA ASP A 707 -31.64 20.87 -17.62
C ASP A 707 -33.13 20.80 -18.02
N GLY A 708 -33.49 19.91 -18.95
CA GLY A 708 -34.86 19.68 -19.40
C GLY A 708 -35.43 20.79 -20.29
N LYS A 709 -34.59 21.72 -20.76
CA LYS A 709 -34.97 22.81 -21.68
C LYS A 709 -34.08 22.88 -22.93
N LEU A 710 -32.81 22.55 -22.77
CA LEU A 710 -31.78 22.54 -23.82
C LEU A 710 -31.12 21.16 -23.91
N ILE A 711 -30.95 20.50 -22.76
CA ILE A 711 -30.31 19.21 -22.63
C ILE A 711 -31.28 18.28 -21.89
N ASP A 712 -31.78 17.22 -22.55
CA ASP A 712 -32.55 16.16 -21.89
C ASP A 712 -31.65 15.31 -20.98
N ARG A 713 -30.44 14.95 -21.47
CA ARG A 713 -29.48 14.08 -20.78
C ARG A 713 -28.04 14.53 -20.98
N VAL A 714 -27.20 14.28 -19.98
CA VAL A 714 -25.74 14.38 -20.07
C VAL A 714 -25.15 12.99 -19.93
N THR A 715 -24.28 12.61 -20.86
CA THR A 715 -23.58 11.33 -20.87
C THR A 715 -22.18 11.51 -20.32
N TYR A 716 -21.93 10.98 -19.13
CA TYR A 716 -20.62 11.02 -18.47
C TYR A 716 -19.83 9.76 -18.76
N THR A 717 -19.06 9.80 -19.85
CA THR A 717 -18.14 8.72 -20.26
C THR A 717 -16.77 8.87 -19.60
N HIS A 718 -16.17 7.77 -19.16
CA HIS A 718 -14.80 7.75 -18.64
C HIS A 718 -13.79 8.21 -19.71
N PRO A 719 -12.76 9.03 -19.40
CA PRO A 719 -11.89 9.64 -20.41
C PRO A 719 -11.25 8.66 -21.41
N VAL A 720 -10.81 7.48 -20.95
CA VAL A 720 -10.23 6.41 -21.81
C VAL A 720 -11.22 5.81 -22.82
N LEU A 721 -12.53 5.97 -22.58
CA LEU A 721 -13.61 5.52 -23.45
C LEU A 721 -14.16 6.65 -24.34
N THR A 722 -13.92 7.92 -23.99
CA THR A 722 -14.43 9.08 -24.73
C THR A 722 -13.91 9.10 -26.16
N ASP A 723 -14.82 9.32 -27.10
CA ASP A 723 -14.60 9.32 -28.55
C ASP A 723 -13.95 8.05 -29.13
N THR A 724 -14.38 6.88 -28.65
CA THR A 724 -13.99 5.56 -29.19
C THR A 724 -15.21 4.65 -29.46
N PRO A 725 -15.12 3.68 -30.39
CA PRO A 725 -16.21 2.70 -30.62
C PRO A 725 -16.49 1.76 -29.44
N LEU A 726 -15.53 1.56 -28.53
CA LEU A 726 -15.79 0.87 -27.27
C LEU A 726 -16.64 1.75 -26.33
N GLY A 727 -16.31 3.04 -26.21
CA GLY A 727 -17.15 4.02 -25.52
C GLY A 727 -18.57 4.09 -26.08
N CYS A 728 -18.72 4.11 -27.40
CA CYS A 728 -20.02 3.99 -28.06
C CYS A 728 -20.80 2.74 -27.58
N ARG A 729 -20.17 1.56 -27.55
CA ARG A 729 -20.81 0.33 -27.04
C ARG A 729 -21.20 0.43 -25.57
N VAL A 730 -20.37 1.06 -24.74
CA VAL A 730 -20.65 1.24 -23.29
C VAL A 730 -21.80 2.24 -23.08
N ILE A 731 -21.89 3.31 -23.86
CA ILE A 731 -23.03 4.26 -23.81
C ILE A 731 -24.32 3.56 -24.25
N GLU A 732 -24.28 2.78 -25.33
CA GLU A 732 -25.45 2.01 -25.78
C GLU A 732 -25.78 0.86 -24.82
N ALA A 733 -24.82 0.29 -24.09
CA ALA A 733 -25.07 -0.73 -23.06
C ALA A 733 -25.95 -0.22 -21.90
N ASP A 734 -25.83 1.06 -21.53
CA ASP A 734 -26.73 1.75 -20.59
C ASP A 734 -28.15 1.85 -21.17
N ARG A 735 -28.25 2.49 -22.35
CA ARG A 735 -29.51 2.68 -23.10
C ARG A 735 -30.25 1.38 -23.40
N LEU A 736 -29.52 0.27 -23.58
CA LEU A 736 -30.07 -1.06 -23.78
C LEU A 736 -30.86 -1.56 -22.56
N ILE A 737 -30.31 -1.48 -21.35
CA ILE A 737 -31.03 -1.98 -20.16
C ILE A 737 -32.24 -1.09 -19.85
N ASP A 738 -32.13 0.22 -20.03
CA ASP A 738 -33.28 1.12 -19.90
C ASP A 738 -34.37 0.79 -20.94
N THR A 739 -33.98 0.53 -22.19
CA THR A 739 -34.90 0.09 -23.26
C THR A 739 -35.59 -1.24 -22.95
N PHE A 740 -34.88 -2.22 -22.40
CA PHE A 740 -35.43 -3.54 -22.08
C PHE A 740 -36.24 -3.56 -20.78
N SER A 741 -35.89 -2.73 -19.78
CA SER A 741 -36.56 -2.69 -18.48
C SER A 741 -37.83 -1.83 -18.46
N VAL A 742 -38.04 -0.95 -19.46
CA VAL A 742 -39.23 -0.07 -19.57
C VAL A 742 -40.27 -0.58 -20.57
N SER A 743 -39.90 -1.38 -21.57
CA SER A 743 -40.74 -1.70 -22.75
C SER A 743 -41.78 -2.82 -22.51
N PRO A 744 -43.08 -2.51 -22.26
CA PRO A 744 -44.07 -3.52 -21.82
C PRO A 744 -44.54 -4.46 -22.94
N THR A 745 -44.17 -4.19 -24.19
CA THR A 745 -44.71 -4.81 -25.42
C THR A 745 -44.08 -6.14 -25.81
N ARG A 746 -43.04 -6.62 -25.09
CA ARG A 746 -42.14 -7.66 -25.62
C ARG A 746 -42.40 -9.08 -25.10
N SER A 747 -42.80 -9.24 -23.84
CA SER A 747 -43.26 -10.54 -23.30
C SER A 747 -44.13 -10.37 -22.05
N ASN A 748 -45.00 -11.36 -21.77
CA ASN A 748 -45.78 -11.40 -20.53
C ASN A 748 -44.89 -11.49 -19.27
N ALA A 749 -43.65 -11.95 -19.41
CA ALA A 749 -42.71 -12.10 -18.30
C ALA A 749 -41.90 -10.82 -18.03
N MET A 750 -41.80 -9.91 -19.01
CA MET A 750 -41.27 -8.55 -18.84
C MET A 750 -42.35 -7.53 -18.44
N ALA A 751 -43.62 -7.91 -18.53
CA ALA A 751 -44.74 -7.05 -18.18
C ALA A 751 -44.79 -6.70 -16.68
N SER A 752 -44.42 -7.61 -15.77
CA SER A 752 -44.32 -7.30 -14.34
C SER A 752 -43.18 -6.32 -14.07
N LEU A 753 -41.96 -6.63 -14.51
CA LEU A 753 -40.79 -5.74 -14.37
C LEU A 753 -41.08 -4.33 -14.91
N SER A 754 -41.68 -4.22 -16.09
CA SER A 754 -42.01 -2.92 -16.71
C SER A 754 -43.09 -2.15 -15.92
N ALA A 755 -44.10 -2.85 -15.41
CA ALA A 755 -45.13 -2.27 -14.56
C ALA A 755 -44.56 -1.81 -13.20
N ASP A 756 -43.71 -2.63 -12.58
CA ASP A 756 -43.04 -2.34 -11.31
C ASP A 756 -42.06 -1.17 -11.45
N ARG A 757 -41.31 -1.07 -12.56
CA ARG A 757 -40.43 0.07 -12.88
C ARG A 757 -41.24 1.37 -13.03
N LEU A 758 -42.33 1.32 -13.79
CA LEU A 758 -43.23 2.45 -13.99
C LEU A 758 -43.94 2.88 -12.69
N GLN A 759 -44.43 1.93 -11.91
CA GLN A 759 -45.14 2.20 -10.66
C GLN A 759 -44.19 2.72 -9.57
N THR A 760 -42.95 2.23 -9.52
CA THR A 760 -41.91 2.76 -8.65
C THR A 760 -41.56 4.21 -8.99
N HIS A 761 -41.40 4.53 -10.28
CA HIS A 761 -41.22 5.92 -10.73
C HIS A 761 -42.39 6.83 -10.33
N ARG A 762 -43.64 6.36 -10.47
CA ARG A 762 -44.84 7.09 -10.00
C ARG A 762 -44.83 7.30 -8.49
N TRP A 763 -44.51 6.26 -7.72
CA TRP A 763 -44.44 6.31 -6.26
C TRP A 763 -43.36 7.25 -5.75
N MET A 764 -42.23 7.40 -6.44
CA MET A 764 -41.24 8.44 -6.13
C MET A 764 -41.81 9.85 -6.31
N GLY A 765 -42.56 10.10 -7.39
CA GLY A 765 -43.28 11.37 -7.58
C GLY A 765 -44.27 11.64 -6.44
N VAL A 766 -45.06 10.64 -6.06
CA VAL A 766 -45.99 10.73 -4.92
C VAL A 766 -45.24 10.90 -3.59
N SER A 767 -44.05 10.32 -3.43
CA SER A 767 -43.19 10.50 -2.26
C SER A 767 -42.70 11.94 -2.12
N ARG A 768 -42.30 12.60 -3.22
CA ARG A 768 -41.93 14.04 -3.23
C ARG A 768 -43.11 14.94 -2.86
N LEU A 769 -44.31 14.64 -3.37
CA LEU A 769 -45.53 15.35 -2.95
C LEU A 769 -45.87 15.09 -1.47
N THR A 770 -45.61 13.89 -0.97
CA THR A 770 -45.83 13.50 0.44
C THR A 770 -44.86 14.23 1.37
N GLU A 771 -43.58 14.31 1.00
CA GLU A 771 -42.53 15.06 1.72
C GLU A 771 -42.86 16.55 1.81
N ALA A 772 -43.23 17.18 0.70
CA ALA A 772 -43.67 18.57 0.68
C ALA A 772 -44.86 18.81 1.63
N LEU A 773 -45.87 17.93 1.60
CA LEU A 773 -47.04 18.03 2.48
C LEU A 773 -46.75 17.70 3.96
N ALA A 774 -45.73 16.88 4.24
CA ALA A 774 -45.31 16.57 5.61
C ALA A 774 -44.69 17.79 6.33
N THR A 775 -44.18 18.78 5.58
CA THR A 775 -43.75 20.09 6.12
C THR A 775 -44.92 21.07 6.32
N TYR A 776 -46.05 20.84 5.67
CA TYR A 776 -47.17 21.78 5.64
C TYR A 776 -47.86 21.86 7.01
N PRO A 777 -48.08 23.06 7.59
CA PRO A 777 -48.69 23.18 8.91
C PRO A 777 -50.08 22.53 9.00
N PRO A 778 -50.40 21.80 10.08
CA PRO A 778 -51.74 21.23 10.29
C PRO A 778 -52.88 22.25 10.33
N SER A 779 -52.56 23.54 10.54
CA SER A 779 -53.51 24.66 10.61
C SER A 779 -53.76 25.36 9.28
N GLN A 780 -53.01 25.01 8.22
CA GLN A 780 -53.25 25.54 6.86
C GLN A 780 -54.17 24.59 6.08
N ALA A 781 -54.85 25.11 5.05
CA ALA A 781 -55.62 24.25 4.15
C ALA A 781 -54.67 23.54 3.17
N CYS A 782 -54.89 22.24 2.94
CA CYS A 782 -54.13 21.48 1.94
C CYS A 782 -54.24 22.15 0.54
N PRO A 783 -53.13 22.39 -0.18
CA PRO A 783 -53.11 23.11 -1.46
C PRO A 783 -53.60 22.25 -2.64
N LYS A 784 -54.86 21.79 -2.58
CA LYS A 784 -55.45 20.82 -3.53
C LYS A 784 -55.34 21.23 -5.00
N GLU A 785 -55.50 22.51 -5.30
CA GLU A 785 -55.43 23.03 -6.68
C GLU A 785 -54.00 22.93 -7.24
N GLN A 786 -52.99 23.32 -6.46
CA GLN A 786 -51.58 23.20 -6.84
C GLN A 786 -51.16 21.73 -6.99
N LEU A 787 -51.64 20.84 -6.12
CA LEU A 787 -51.39 19.40 -6.25
C LEU A 787 -52.04 18.81 -7.52
N MET A 788 -53.24 19.26 -7.89
CA MET A 788 -53.89 18.87 -9.15
C MET A 788 -53.16 19.42 -10.38
N GLU A 789 -52.58 20.62 -10.30
CA GLU A 789 -51.74 21.22 -11.35
C GLU A 789 -50.41 20.46 -11.53
N LEU A 790 -49.70 20.17 -10.44
CA LEU A 790 -48.48 19.34 -10.46
C LEU A 790 -48.74 17.93 -11.01
N LEU A 791 -49.92 17.37 -10.73
CA LEU A 791 -50.37 16.09 -11.27
C LEU A 791 -51.02 16.19 -12.67
N ALA A 792 -51.14 17.37 -13.29
CA ALA A 792 -51.88 17.56 -14.54
C ALA A 792 -51.32 16.67 -15.68
N ASN A 793 -50.00 16.56 -15.78
CA ASN A 793 -49.30 15.76 -16.79
C ASN A 793 -49.06 14.30 -16.36
N SER A 794 -49.26 13.96 -15.09
CA SER A 794 -49.06 12.59 -14.57
C SER A 794 -50.23 11.67 -14.91
N GLU A 795 -49.96 10.42 -15.32
CA GLU A 795 -51.00 9.39 -15.42
C GLU A 795 -51.17 8.68 -14.07
N VAL A 796 -52.30 8.93 -13.39
CA VAL A 796 -52.71 8.19 -12.20
C VAL A 796 -53.60 7.03 -12.64
N LYS A 797 -53.10 5.80 -12.48
CA LYS A 797 -53.84 4.54 -12.59
C LYS A 797 -53.37 3.61 -11.48
N PRO A 798 -54.28 2.90 -10.78
CA PRO A 798 -53.92 1.96 -9.73
C PRO A 798 -53.35 0.68 -10.35
N VAL A 799 -52.02 0.64 -10.48
CA VAL A 799 -51.27 -0.55 -10.87
C VAL A 799 -50.53 -1.05 -9.62
N PRO A 800 -50.89 -2.20 -9.03
CA PRO A 800 -50.12 -2.73 -7.91
C PRO A 800 -48.72 -3.15 -8.38
N TRP A 801 -47.72 -3.00 -7.52
CA TRP A 801 -46.43 -3.67 -7.71
C TRP A 801 -46.61 -5.20 -7.66
N SER A 802 -45.61 -5.95 -8.11
CA SER A 802 -45.44 -7.34 -7.72
C SER A 802 -45.40 -7.46 -6.19
N ALA A 803 -46.01 -8.53 -5.65
CA ALA A 803 -45.99 -8.80 -4.21
C ALA A 803 -44.56 -8.97 -3.66
N ALA A 804 -43.59 -9.28 -4.52
CA ALA A 804 -42.17 -9.38 -4.17
C ALA A 804 -41.49 -8.00 -4.02
N LEU A 805 -41.71 -7.08 -4.97
CA LEU A 805 -41.17 -5.72 -4.85
C LEU A 805 -41.87 -4.92 -3.75
N GLN A 806 -43.21 -5.02 -3.63
CA GLN A 806 -43.95 -4.40 -2.54
C GLN A 806 -43.38 -4.84 -1.18
N LYS A 807 -43.17 -6.15 -0.98
CA LYS A 807 -42.57 -6.65 0.25
C LYS A 807 -41.14 -6.13 0.45
N SER A 808 -40.33 -6.04 -0.60
CA SER A 808 -38.95 -5.53 -0.49
C SER A 808 -38.92 -4.05 -0.04
N LEU A 809 -39.88 -3.25 -0.48
CA LEU A 809 -40.06 -1.85 -0.05
C LEU A 809 -40.58 -1.77 1.41
N GLU A 810 -41.52 -2.64 1.80
CA GLU A 810 -42.05 -2.72 3.17
C GLU A 810 -41.00 -3.21 4.18
N ASP A 811 -40.27 -4.28 3.86
CA ASP A 811 -39.15 -4.81 4.66
C ASP A 811 -38.05 -3.74 4.81
N PHE A 812 -37.75 -2.98 3.74
CA PHE A 812 -36.81 -1.85 3.80
C PHE A 812 -37.30 -0.72 4.71
N ALA A 813 -38.55 -0.27 4.55
CA ALA A 813 -39.13 0.81 5.36
C ALA A 813 -39.17 0.43 6.85
N ALA A 814 -39.57 -0.81 7.16
CA ALA A 814 -39.55 -1.34 8.52
C ALA A 814 -38.13 -1.42 9.10
N GLN A 815 -37.12 -1.80 8.30
CA GLN A 815 -35.72 -1.80 8.73
C GLN A 815 -35.19 -0.37 8.97
N GLN A 816 -35.62 0.62 8.19
CA GLN A 816 -35.22 2.00 8.38
C GLN A 816 -35.88 2.63 9.61
N GLU A 817 -37.16 2.36 9.85
CA GLU A 817 -37.90 2.80 11.05
C GLU A 817 -37.23 2.29 12.35
N GLN A 818 -36.67 1.08 12.34
CA GLN A 818 -35.89 0.53 13.46
C GLN A 818 -34.55 1.26 13.70
N LYS A 819 -33.92 1.82 12.66
CA LYS A 819 -32.68 2.60 12.78
C LYS A 819 -32.95 4.07 13.13
N GLN A 820 -34.07 4.61 12.63
CA GLN A 820 -34.48 5.98 12.81
C GLN A 820 -36.01 6.07 12.84
N ALA A 821 -36.57 6.21 14.04
CA ALA A 821 -38.01 6.30 14.25
C ALA A 821 -38.61 7.53 13.54
N GLY A 822 -39.78 7.34 12.94
CA GLY A 822 -40.46 8.30 12.07
C GLY A 822 -40.00 8.31 10.62
N SER A 823 -38.88 7.66 10.26
CA SER A 823 -38.34 7.72 8.90
C SER A 823 -39.21 7.01 7.85
N ALA A 824 -40.00 6.00 8.24
CA ALA A 824 -40.91 5.33 7.31
C ALA A 824 -42.19 6.15 7.01
N ARG A 825 -42.52 7.20 7.77
CA ARG A 825 -43.80 7.93 7.67
C ARG A 825 -44.11 8.42 6.24
N VAL A 826 -43.14 9.06 5.59
CA VAL A 826 -43.29 9.56 4.21
C VAL A 826 -43.50 8.39 3.24
N LEU A 827 -42.70 7.32 3.37
CA LEU A 827 -42.76 6.15 2.50
C LEU A 827 -44.11 5.44 2.61
N SER A 828 -44.59 5.20 3.84
CA SER A 828 -45.87 4.54 4.12
C SER A 828 -47.08 5.39 3.74
N ALA A 829 -47.04 6.71 3.96
CA ALA A 829 -48.10 7.62 3.50
C ALA A 829 -48.18 7.62 1.97
N ALA A 830 -47.06 7.82 1.28
CA ALA A 830 -46.98 7.77 -0.18
C ALA A 830 -47.47 6.42 -0.73
N GLN A 831 -47.00 5.30 -0.17
CA GLN A 831 -47.41 3.94 -0.53
C GLN A 831 -48.91 3.74 -0.35
N SER A 832 -49.51 4.20 0.76
CA SER A 832 -50.95 4.07 0.99
C SER A 832 -51.78 4.78 -0.09
N CYS A 833 -51.31 5.94 -0.56
CA CYS A 833 -52.00 6.74 -1.58
C CYS A 833 -51.76 6.26 -3.02
N MET A 834 -50.83 5.34 -3.28
CA MET A 834 -50.69 4.69 -4.60
C MET A 834 -51.90 3.83 -4.99
N THR A 835 -52.80 3.54 -4.03
CA THR A 835 -54.06 2.81 -4.25
C THR A 835 -55.18 3.65 -4.89
N ALA A 836 -55.01 4.97 -4.99
CA ALA A 836 -56.00 5.88 -5.55
C ALA A 836 -56.34 5.57 -7.03
N ALA A 837 -57.64 5.55 -7.36
CA ALA A 837 -58.08 5.23 -8.73
C ALA A 837 -57.95 6.41 -9.72
N ASP A 838 -57.88 7.64 -9.21
CA ASP A 838 -57.78 8.87 -10.01
C ASP A 838 -57.01 9.99 -9.28
N LYS A 839 -56.78 11.11 -9.98
CA LYS A 839 -56.02 12.27 -9.46
C LYS A 839 -56.67 12.94 -8.25
N ALA A 840 -57.99 13.06 -8.22
CA ALA A 840 -58.70 13.70 -7.12
C ALA A 840 -58.69 12.82 -5.87
N GLN A 841 -58.79 11.49 -6.03
CA GLN A 841 -58.55 10.53 -4.95
C GLN A 841 -57.12 10.58 -4.43
N LEU A 842 -56.11 10.66 -5.32
CA LEU A 842 -54.71 10.77 -4.93
C LEU A 842 -54.44 12.05 -4.13
N VAL A 843 -54.92 13.21 -4.61
CA VAL A 843 -54.81 14.49 -3.89
C VAL A 843 -55.56 14.45 -2.57
N SER A 844 -56.76 13.86 -2.52
CA SER A 844 -57.51 13.75 -1.26
C SER A 844 -56.83 12.82 -0.25
N CYS A 845 -56.22 11.72 -0.70
CA CYS A 845 -55.43 10.84 0.15
C CYS A 845 -54.17 11.54 0.66
N LEU A 846 -53.44 12.25 -0.20
CA LEU A 846 -52.25 13.02 0.19
C LEU A 846 -52.58 14.09 1.24
N CYS A 847 -53.69 14.82 1.09
CA CYS A 847 -54.14 15.75 2.12
C CYS A 847 -54.50 15.08 3.47
N ASP A 848 -55.03 13.85 3.45
CA ASP A 848 -55.46 13.11 4.65
C ASP A 848 -54.33 12.31 5.32
N LYS A 849 -53.31 11.89 4.55
CA LYS A 849 -52.22 11.01 5.00
C LYS A 849 -50.84 11.66 5.06
N ALA A 850 -50.61 12.75 4.33
CA ALA A 850 -49.32 13.43 4.30
C ALA A 850 -49.31 14.75 5.07
N GLN A 851 -50.42 15.52 5.07
CA GLN A 851 -50.43 16.83 5.70
C GLN A 851 -50.17 16.74 7.21
N GLY A 852 -49.15 17.46 7.68
CA GLY A 852 -48.91 17.63 9.12
C GLY A 852 -48.39 16.40 9.87
N ILE A 853 -47.99 15.32 9.18
CA ILE A 853 -47.39 14.12 9.83
C ILE A 853 -46.03 14.42 10.48
N GLY A 854 -45.39 15.51 10.05
CA GLY A 854 -44.05 15.94 10.47
C GLY A 854 -42.94 15.06 9.90
N LEU A 855 -41.87 15.71 9.45
CA LEU A 855 -40.61 15.04 9.15
C LEU A 855 -39.77 14.94 10.44
N PRO A 856 -39.20 13.77 10.80
CA PRO A 856 -38.17 13.70 11.83
C PRO A 856 -36.88 14.37 11.34
N GLU A 857 -35.99 14.79 12.25
CA GLU A 857 -34.75 15.55 11.96
C GLU A 857 -33.99 15.01 10.74
N ARG A 858 -33.89 13.68 10.63
CA ARG A 858 -33.47 12.98 9.41
C ARG A 858 -34.44 11.84 9.09
N TYR A 859 -34.66 11.56 7.81
CA TYR A 859 -35.54 10.50 7.31
C TYR A 859 -34.98 9.90 6.02
N TRP A 860 -35.38 8.67 5.72
CA TRP A 860 -35.00 7.99 4.48
C TRP A 860 -35.94 8.37 3.35
N PHE A 861 -35.38 8.69 2.19
CA PHE A 861 -36.13 9.16 1.03
C PHE A 861 -35.63 8.50 -0.28
N PRO A 862 -36.51 8.11 -1.22
CA PRO A 862 -36.10 7.55 -2.51
C PRO A 862 -35.61 8.66 -3.46
N GLU A 863 -34.30 8.76 -3.63
CA GLU A 863 -33.66 9.78 -4.47
C GLU A 863 -33.79 9.46 -5.95
N ASP A 864 -33.52 8.20 -6.31
CA ASP A 864 -33.41 7.77 -7.71
C ASP A 864 -33.84 6.31 -7.94
N HIS A 865 -34.18 5.98 -9.19
CA HIS A 865 -34.61 4.64 -9.61
C HIS A 865 -34.12 4.31 -11.02
N THR A 866 -33.09 3.46 -11.11
CA THR A 866 -32.29 3.25 -12.32
C THR A 866 -32.16 1.77 -12.68
N SER A 867 -31.88 1.53 -13.96
CA SER A 867 -31.30 0.27 -14.41
C SER A 867 -29.78 0.45 -14.53
N GLN A 868 -28.97 -0.59 -14.38
CA GLN A 868 -27.50 -0.48 -14.46
C GLN A 868 -26.85 -1.72 -15.07
N PHE A 869 -25.81 -1.51 -15.88
CA PHE A 869 -24.95 -2.54 -16.43
C PHE A 869 -23.74 -2.69 -15.50
N ARG A 870 -23.66 -3.78 -14.75
CA ARG A 870 -22.61 -3.96 -13.73
C ARG A 870 -21.66 -5.06 -14.14
N GLU A 871 -20.37 -4.87 -13.91
CA GLU A 871 -19.45 -5.98 -13.72
C GLU A 871 -19.99 -6.89 -12.60
N ARG A 872 -19.98 -8.19 -12.85
CA ARG A 872 -20.35 -9.21 -11.88
C ARG A 872 -19.15 -9.54 -10.99
N LEU A 873 -19.39 -9.71 -9.69
CA LEU A 873 -18.38 -10.20 -8.76
C LEU A 873 -17.99 -11.65 -9.11
N VAL A 874 -16.74 -11.85 -9.49
CA VAL A 874 -16.12 -13.16 -9.75
C VAL A 874 -14.97 -13.38 -8.77
N ALA A 875 -14.88 -14.58 -8.20
CA ALA A 875 -13.73 -14.97 -7.38
C ALA A 875 -12.53 -15.25 -8.29
N VAL A 876 -11.36 -14.71 -7.94
CA VAL A 876 -10.15 -14.81 -8.77
C VAL A 876 -9.25 -15.92 -8.24
N SER A 877 -9.06 -16.93 -9.09
CA SER A 877 -8.37 -18.18 -8.78
C SER A 877 -7.26 -18.49 -9.79
N PRO A 878 -6.24 -19.30 -9.41
CA PRO A 878 -5.10 -19.61 -10.29
C PRO A 878 -5.42 -20.56 -11.47
N ASP A 879 -6.65 -21.04 -11.57
CA ASP A 879 -7.15 -21.84 -12.70
C ASP A 879 -7.52 -20.97 -13.93
N TRP A 880 -7.51 -19.64 -13.78
CA TRP A 880 -7.85 -18.65 -14.80
C TRP A 880 -9.23 -18.83 -15.46
N THR A 881 -10.14 -19.61 -14.87
CA THR A 881 -11.49 -19.82 -15.42
C THR A 881 -12.31 -18.53 -15.43
N TRP A 882 -11.99 -17.59 -14.53
CA TRP A 882 -12.53 -16.24 -14.48
C TRP A 882 -12.11 -15.31 -15.64
N MET A 883 -11.11 -15.70 -16.46
CA MET A 883 -10.74 -15.02 -17.71
C MET A 883 -11.51 -15.54 -18.94
N GLN A 884 -12.33 -16.58 -18.79
CA GLN A 884 -13.06 -17.18 -19.91
C GLN A 884 -14.28 -16.33 -20.28
N ARG A 885 -14.40 -16.03 -21.59
CA ARG A 885 -15.61 -15.46 -22.21
C ARG A 885 -16.79 -16.40 -22.01
N SER A 886 -17.98 -15.88 -21.73
CA SER A 886 -19.18 -16.70 -21.59
C SER A 886 -19.83 -17.02 -22.95
N PRO A 887 -20.64 -18.10 -23.03
CA PRO A 887 -21.43 -18.39 -24.22
C PRO A 887 -22.53 -17.37 -24.53
N ASP A 888 -22.98 -16.60 -23.53
CA ASP A 888 -24.03 -15.58 -23.65
C ASP A 888 -23.48 -14.14 -23.77
N ARG A 889 -22.15 -13.94 -23.71
CA ARG A 889 -21.47 -12.63 -23.59
C ARG A 889 -21.92 -11.77 -22.41
N LEU A 890 -22.55 -12.39 -21.41
CA LEU A 890 -23.08 -11.74 -20.21
C LEU A 890 -22.57 -12.43 -18.94
N GLY A 891 -21.72 -13.46 -19.01
CA GLY A 891 -21.35 -14.28 -17.84
C GLY A 891 -20.64 -13.48 -16.76
N ASN A 892 -19.87 -12.48 -17.19
CA ASN A 892 -19.13 -11.52 -16.38
C ASN A 892 -19.91 -10.22 -16.07
N ILE A 893 -21.19 -10.13 -16.45
CA ILE A 893 -22.02 -8.93 -16.39
C ILE A 893 -23.34 -9.24 -15.67
N ASP A 894 -23.77 -8.37 -14.76
CA ASP A 894 -25.11 -8.40 -14.17
C ASP A 894 -25.93 -7.19 -14.64
N LEU A 895 -27.21 -7.43 -14.95
CA LEU A 895 -28.17 -6.39 -15.32
C LEU A 895 -29.08 -6.11 -14.11
N TRP A 896 -29.00 -4.91 -13.56
CA TRP A 896 -29.73 -4.54 -12.33
C TRP A 896 -30.82 -3.53 -12.61
N VAL A 897 -31.88 -3.57 -11.79
CA VAL A 897 -32.90 -2.52 -11.64
C VAL A 897 -33.09 -2.32 -10.14
N HIS A 898 -33.01 -1.08 -9.66
CA HIS A 898 -33.01 -0.79 -8.22
C HIS A 898 -33.51 0.62 -7.93
N THR A 899 -33.87 0.87 -6.67
CA THR A 899 -34.24 2.19 -6.14
C THR A 899 -33.25 2.58 -5.06
N THR A 900 -32.62 3.74 -5.20
CA THR A 900 -31.63 4.26 -4.26
C THR A 900 -32.28 5.26 -3.30
N PHE A 901 -32.03 5.04 -2.02
CA PHE A 901 -32.50 5.86 -0.91
C PHE A 901 -31.35 6.57 -0.21
N SER A 902 -31.59 7.76 0.32
CA SER A 902 -30.64 8.50 1.17
C SER A 902 -31.31 9.02 2.45
N LEU A 903 -30.51 9.50 3.41
CA LEU A 903 -30.99 10.32 4.52
C LEU A 903 -31.06 11.80 4.15
N ARG A 904 -32.26 12.37 4.16
CA ARG A 904 -32.50 13.82 4.06
C ARG A 904 -32.58 14.46 5.45
N ARG A 905 -32.70 15.80 5.51
CA ARG A 905 -32.91 16.56 6.76
C ARG A 905 -34.18 17.39 6.69
N ALA A 906 -34.99 17.38 7.75
CA ALA A 906 -36.24 18.14 7.82
C ALA A 906 -36.07 19.66 7.72
N GLU A 907 -34.90 20.19 8.09
CA GLU A 907 -34.57 21.62 8.00
C GLU A 907 -34.34 22.11 6.57
N ASN A 908 -34.05 21.20 5.63
CA ASN A 908 -33.78 21.52 4.23
C ASN A 908 -34.11 20.30 3.34
N PRO A 909 -35.41 20.01 3.09
CA PRO A 909 -35.84 18.84 2.30
C PRO A 909 -35.44 18.96 0.82
N ASP A 910 -35.32 20.19 0.29
CA ASP A 910 -34.80 20.49 -1.05
C ASP A 910 -33.26 20.54 -1.11
N GLY A 911 -32.58 20.26 0.02
CA GLY A 911 -31.13 20.32 0.15
C GLY A 911 -30.40 19.08 -0.35
N ASP A 912 -29.06 19.13 -0.26
CA ASP A 912 -28.20 18.02 -0.63
C ASP A 912 -28.46 16.77 0.22
N ALA A 913 -29.05 15.77 -0.43
CA ALA A 913 -29.27 14.42 0.08
C ALA A 913 -27.94 13.78 0.56
N ASP A 914 -27.94 13.13 1.74
CA ASP A 914 -26.74 12.50 2.31
C ASP A 914 -26.37 11.23 1.53
N GLU A 915 -25.68 11.43 0.42
CA GLU A 915 -25.22 10.36 -0.48
C GLU A 915 -24.25 9.38 0.20
N ALA A 916 -23.57 9.80 1.28
CA ALA A 916 -22.73 8.92 2.09
C ALA A 916 -23.54 7.91 2.93
N SER A 917 -24.83 8.18 3.14
CA SER A 917 -25.78 7.21 3.72
C SER A 917 -26.42 6.26 2.70
N ALA A 918 -26.18 6.43 1.39
CA ALA A 918 -27.05 5.87 0.36
C ALA A 918 -27.13 4.32 0.36
N SER A 919 -28.37 3.83 0.18
CA SER A 919 -28.69 2.40 0.15
C SER A 919 -29.66 2.06 -0.97
N ALA A 920 -29.34 1.03 -1.74
CA ALA A 920 -30.23 0.46 -2.75
C ALA A 920 -31.27 -0.50 -2.12
N VAL A 921 -32.45 -0.55 -2.74
CA VAL A 921 -33.38 -1.70 -2.73
C VAL A 921 -33.45 -2.23 -4.16
N ASP A 922 -33.00 -3.45 -4.35
CA ASP A 922 -32.92 -4.09 -5.65
C ASP A 922 -34.24 -4.77 -6.03
N PHE A 923 -34.55 -4.84 -7.32
CA PHE A 923 -35.74 -5.56 -7.79
C PHE A 923 -35.62 -7.07 -7.51
N PRO A 924 -36.75 -7.80 -7.38
CA PRO A 924 -36.74 -9.22 -7.02
C PRO A 924 -35.82 -10.04 -7.92
N ALA A 925 -34.97 -10.88 -7.33
CA ALA A 925 -33.94 -11.62 -8.06
C ALA A 925 -34.49 -12.51 -9.20
N GLN A 926 -35.74 -12.97 -9.11
CA GLN A 926 -36.43 -13.69 -10.18
C GLN A 926 -36.72 -12.80 -11.40
N GLU A 927 -37.07 -11.54 -11.19
CA GLU A 927 -37.31 -10.57 -12.27
C GLU A 927 -36.01 -10.10 -12.91
N LEU A 928 -34.93 -9.94 -12.13
CA LEU A 928 -33.58 -9.67 -12.67
C LEU A 928 -33.04 -10.85 -13.48
N GLN A 929 -33.30 -12.10 -13.05
CA GLN A 929 -33.00 -13.29 -13.84
C GLN A 929 -33.81 -13.36 -15.14
N GLN A 930 -35.09 -12.97 -15.11
CA GLN A 930 -35.92 -12.90 -16.31
C GLN A 930 -35.47 -11.78 -17.26
N LEU A 931 -35.13 -10.59 -16.75
CA LEU A 931 -34.51 -9.49 -17.50
C LEU A 931 -33.25 -9.97 -18.23
N ARG A 932 -32.33 -10.64 -17.52
CA ARG A 932 -31.11 -11.21 -18.13
C ARG A 932 -31.43 -12.18 -19.26
N LYS A 933 -32.39 -13.07 -19.05
CA LYS A 933 -32.82 -14.07 -20.05
C LYS A 933 -33.46 -13.43 -21.28
N GLU A 934 -34.32 -12.43 -21.08
CA GLU A 934 -35.03 -11.72 -22.14
C GLU A 934 -34.08 -10.83 -22.95
N VAL A 935 -33.13 -10.16 -22.29
CA VAL A 935 -32.02 -9.47 -22.96
C VAL A 935 -31.21 -10.47 -23.80
N ALA A 936 -30.74 -11.59 -23.23
CA ALA A 936 -29.99 -12.59 -23.99
C ALA A 936 -30.75 -13.15 -25.21
N GLN A 937 -32.08 -13.26 -25.14
CA GLN A 937 -32.93 -13.75 -26.24
C GLN A 937 -33.25 -12.69 -27.30
N GLN A 938 -33.53 -11.44 -26.89
CA GLN A 938 -34.04 -10.39 -27.78
C GLN A 938 -32.95 -9.42 -28.29
N LEU A 939 -31.84 -9.27 -27.54
CA LEU A 939 -30.74 -8.37 -27.89
C LEU A 939 -30.13 -8.64 -29.27
N PRO A 940 -29.92 -9.88 -29.76
CA PRO A 940 -29.46 -10.12 -31.13
C PRO A 940 -30.35 -9.46 -32.21
N GLY A 941 -31.68 -9.48 -32.02
CA GLY A 941 -32.64 -8.83 -32.93
C GLY A 941 -32.62 -7.31 -32.83
N TYR A 942 -32.50 -6.77 -31.61
CA TYR A 942 -32.38 -5.33 -31.38
C TYR A 942 -31.08 -4.77 -31.98
N LEU A 943 -29.93 -5.38 -31.69
CA LEU A 943 -28.61 -4.96 -32.20
C LEU A 943 -28.58 -4.91 -33.73
N LYS A 944 -29.15 -5.91 -34.40
CA LYS A 944 -29.21 -5.97 -35.86
C LYS A 944 -30.17 -4.94 -36.46
N THR A 945 -31.31 -4.67 -35.84
CA THR A 945 -32.36 -3.81 -36.42
C THR A 945 -32.18 -2.33 -36.10
N GLN A 946 -31.83 -2.01 -34.85
CA GLN A 946 -31.69 -0.66 -34.32
C GLN A 946 -30.24 -0.17 -34.44
N LEU A 947 -29.28 -0.85 -33.80
CA LEU A 947 -27.87 -0.42 -33.77
C LEU A 947 -27.08 -0.78 -35.04
N LYS A 948 -27.72 -1.48 -36.00
CA LYS A 948 -27.15 -2.00 -37.26
C LYS A 948 -25.87 -2.82 -37.06
N SER A 949 -25.71 -3.47 -35.90
CA SER A 949 -24.55 -4.34 -35.65
C SER A 949 -24.57 -5.55 -36.59
N PRO A 950 -23.45 -5.94 -37.21
CA PRO A 950 -23.41 -7.08 -38.13
C PRO A 950 -23.70 -8.43 -37.43
N SER A 951 -23.37 -8.54 -36.13
CA SER A 951 -23.69 -9.70 -35.31
C SER A 951 -23.91 -9.32 -33.83
N TYR A 952 -24.33 -10.29 -33.02
CA TYR A 952 -24.38 -10.15 -31.55
C TYR A 952 -22.97 -9.96 -30.97
N ASP A 953 -22.04 -10.84 -31.35
CA ASP A 953 -20.66 -10.84 -30.85
C ASP A 953 -19.90 -9.56 -31.22
N ALA A 954 -20.12 -8.98 -32.40
CA ALA A 954 -19.46 -7.73 -32.82
C ALA A 954 -19.80 -6.51 -31.92
N PHE A 955 -20.87 -6.61 -31.13
CA PHE A 955 -21.23 -5.63 -30.11
C PHE A 955 -20.88 -6.12 -28.70
N MET A 956 -21.29 -7.35 -28.34
CA MET A 956 -21.23 -7.85 -26.96
C MET A 956 -19.89 -8.47 -26.55
N ALA A 957 -19.16 -9.13 -27.45
CA ALA A 957 -17.86 -9.70 -27.09
C ALA A 957 -16.84 -8.62 -26.66
N PRO A 958 -16.76 -7.44 -27.32
CA PRO A 958 -15.94 -6.33 -26.82
C PRO A 958 -16.27 -5.83 -25.42
N LEU A 959 -17.55 -5.88 -25.00
CA LEU A 959 -17.97 -5.47 -23.66
C LEU A 959 -17.54 -6.48 -22.59
N GLU A 960 -17.69 -7.78 -22.87
CA GLU A 960 -17.18 -8.82 -21.95
C GLU A 960 -15.64 -8.82 -21.89
N ASP A 961 -14.97 -8.72 -23.04
CA ASP A 961 -13.50 -8.66 -23.11
C ASP A 961 -12.93 -7.46 -22.35
N PHE A 962 -13.57 -6.29 -22.45
CA PHE A 962 -13.19 -5.11 -21.67
C PHE A 962 -13.29 -5.40 -20.17
N VAL A 963 -14.41 -5.98 -19.69
CA VAL A 963 -14.62 -6.35 -18.28
C VAL A 963 -13.56 -7.35 -17.79
N LEU A 964 -13.24 -8.37 -18.58
CA LEU A 964 -12.22 -9.38 -18.27
C LEU A 964 -10.81 -8.77 -18.17
N LEU A 965 -10.41 -8.00 -19.18
CA LEU A 965 -9.08 -7.41 -19.27
C LEU A 965 -8.85 -6.34 -18.19
N GLN A 966 -9.81 -5.46 -17.94
CA GLN A 966 -9.64 -4.42 -16.92
C GLN A 966 -9.58 -5.04 -15.51
N ARG A 967 -10.28 -6.16 -15.27
CA ARG A 967 -10.19 -6.92 -14.02
C ARG A 967 -8.76 -7.45 -13.85
N PHE A 968 -8.23 -8.12 -14.88
CA PHE A 968 -6.84 -8.59 -14.91
C PHE A 968 -5.83 -7.47 -14.62
N PHE A 969 -5.94 -6.33 -15.32
CA PHE A 969 -5.04 -5.20 -15.12
C PHE A 969 -5.22 -4.50 -13.76
N ARG A 970 -6.43 -4.43 -13.18
CA ARG A 970 -6.66 -3.94 -11.81
C ARG A 970 -5.96 -4.83 -10.78
N ILE A 971 -6.04 -6.16 -10.94
CA ILE A 971 -5.37 -7.12 -10.07
C ILE A 971 -3.84 -6.97 -10.19
N ALA A 972 -3.32 -6.84 -11.42
CA ALA A 972 -1.90 -6.58 -11.67
C ALA A 972 -1.42 -5.32 -10.94
N LEU A 973 -2.07 -4.18 -11.20
CA LEU A 973 -1.73 -2.87 -10.62
C LEU A 973 -2.00 -2.78 -9.10
N ALA A 974 -2.70 -3.74 -8.52
CA ALA A 974 -2.88 -3.91 -7.07
C ALA A 974 -1.86 -4.85 -6.43
N GLY A 975 -0.95 -5.47 -7.20
CA GLY A 975 -0.01 -6.50 -6.72
C GLY A 975 -0.63 -7.87 -6.47
N GLY A 976 -1.88 -8.09 -6.92
CA GLY A 976 -2.62 -9.33 -6.74
C GLY A 976 -2.23 -10.46 -7.70
N LEU A 977 -1.31 -10.21 -8.63
CA LEU A 977 -0.70 -11.20 -9.51
C LEU A 977 0.69 -11.66 -9.04
N GLY A 978 1.11 -11.32 -7.81
CA GLY A 978 2.43 -11.70 -7.28
C GLY A 978 3.39 -10.52 -7.12
N ALA A 979 4.49 -10.76 -6.40
CA ALA A 979 5.48 -9.73 -6.08
C ALA A 979 6.53 -9.50 -7.18
N ASP A 980 6.62 -10.43 -8.14
CA ASP A 980 7.54 -10.41 -9.28
C ASP A 980 6.87 -9.97 -10.59
N PHE A 981 5.55 -9.77 -10.61
CA PHE A 981 4.81 -9.37 -11.82
C PHE A 981 5.37 -8.06 -12.40
N PRO A 982 5.85 -8.04 -13.65
CA PRO A 982 6.68 -6.94 -14.16
C PRO A 982 5.82 -5.76 -14.64
N LEU A 983 5.31 -4.96 -13.70
CA LEU A 983 4.41 -3.82 -13.94
C LEU A 983 4.87 -2.88 -15.07
N ALA A 984 6.17 -2.58 -15.16
CA ALA A 984 6.73 -1.76 -16.23
C ALA A 984 6.40 -2.27 -17.65
N ARG A 985 6.27 -3.58 -17.87
CA ARG A 985 5.89 -4.17 -19.19
C ARG A 985 4.47 -3.77 -19.62
N LEU A 986 3.62 -3.30 -18.69
CA LEU A 986 2.32 -2.76 -19.05
C LEU A 986 2.45 -1.44 -19.84
N ILE A 987 3.50 -0.64 -19.61
CA ILE A 987 3.75 0.58 -20.40
C ILE A 987 4.08 0.20 -21.85
N ASP A 988 4.94 -0.80 -22.06
CA ASP A 988 5.27 -1.29 -23.41
C ASP A 988 4.01 -1.83 -24.12
N LEU A 989 3.18 -2.61 -23.40
CA LEU A 989 1.91 -3.13 -23.92
C LEU A 989 0.92 -2.01 -24.29
N GLU A 990 0.83 -0.94 -23.48
CA GLU A 990 0.01 0.23 -23.80
C GLU A 990 0.51 0.90 -25.08
N GLN A 991 1.80 1.21 -25.17
CA GLN A 991 2.40 1.89 -26.32
C GLN A 991 2.28 1.07 -27.62
N GLU A 992 2.47 -0.24 -27.55
CA GLU A 992 2.28 -1.14 -28.69
C GLU A 992 0.79 -1.27 -29.10
N THR A 993 -0.16 -1.11 -28.18
CA THR A 993 -1.60 -1.23 -28.46
C THR A 993 -2.32 0.08 -28.77
N HIS A 994 -1.75 1.22 -28.37
CA HIS A 994 -2.33 2.56 -28.55
C HIS A 994 -2.69 2.92 -30.00
N PRO A 995 -1.86 2.63 -31.02
CA PRO A 995 -2.15 3.02 -32.41
C PRO A 995 -3.40 2.33 -33.00
N TYR A 996 -3.86 1.24 -32.37
CA TYR A 996 -5.01 0.46 -32.82
C TYR A 996 -6.36 0.97 -32.28
N VAL A 997 -6.37 1.94 -31.35
CA VAL A 997 -7.61 2.54 -30.82
C VAL A 997 -8.16 3.56 -31.83
N PRO A 998 -9.28 3.28 -32.52
CA PRO A 998 -9.84 4.19 -33.50
C PRO A 998 -10.67 5.29 -32.84
N PHE A 999 -10.68 6.47 -33.45
CA PHE A 999 -11.53 7.59 -33.05
C PHE A 999 -12.95 7.41 -33.60
N GLN A 1000 -13.97 7.49 -32.74
CA GLN A 1000 -15.37 7.65 -33.14
C GLN A 1000 -16.07 8.62 -32.18
N PRO A 1001 -16.64 9.74 -32.64
CA PRO A 1001 -17.33 10.71 -31.79
C PRO A 1001 -18.40 10.10 -30.87
N THR A 1002 -18.35 10.46 -29.59
CA THR A 1002 -19.31 10.02 -28.55
C THR A 1002 -20.21 11.16 -28.09
N ILE A 1003 -21.47 10.82 -27.80
CA ILE A 1003 -22.43 11.79 -27.26
C ILE A 1003 -22.00 12.27 -25.87
N ARG A 1004 -22.04 13.59 -25.67
CA ARG A 1004 -21.79 14.27 -24.39
C ARG A 1004 -23.07 14.89 -23.82
N TRP A 1005 -23.85 15.53 -24.69
CA TRP A 1005 -25.11 16.19 -24.38
C TRP A 1005 -26.18 15.70 -25.37
N GLU A 1006 -27.34 15.31 -24.85
CA GLU A 1006 -28.51 14.92 -25.64
C GLU A 1006 -29.51 16.08 -25.65
N GLU A 1007 -29.73 16.63 -26.85
CA GLU A 1007 -30.56 17.83 -27.07
C GLU A 1007 -32.03 17.60 -26.68
N ALA A 1008 -32.60 18.57 -25.97
CA ALA A 1008 -34.03 18.55 -25.65
C ALA A 1008 -34.89 18.85 -26.90
N PRO A 1009 -36.12 18.33 -26.99
CA PRO A 1009 -37.02 18.64 -28.10
C PRO A 1009 -37.21 20.15 -28.29
N ASP A 1010 -37.17 20.60 -29.54
CA ASP A 1010 -37.34 21.99 -29.97
C ASP A 1010 -36.31 23.01 -29.40
N ALA A 1011 -35.17 22.53 -28.89
CA ALA A 1011 -34.04 23.36 -28.47
C ALA A 1011 -33.12 23.79 -29.64
N ASP A 1012 -32.24 24.76 -29.36
CA ASP A 1012 -31.03 25.06 -30.13
C ASP A 1012 -29.82 24.90 -29.20
N LEU A 1013 -29.34 23.67 -29.06
CA LEU A 1013 -28.19 23.37 -28.21
C LEU A 1013 -26.88 23.81 -28.87
N ASP A 1014 -26.78 23.75 -30.19
CA ASP A 1014 -25.56 24.08 -30.93
C ASP A 1014 -25.12 25.55 -30.72
N GLU A 1015 -26.05 26.51 -30.77
CA GLU A 1015 -25.74 27.92 -30.53
C GLU A 1015 -25.33 28.17 -29.06
N VAL A 1016 -25.94 27.46 -28.12
CA VAL A 1016 -25.61 27.54 -26.68
C VAL A 1016 -24.22 26.94 -26.39
N LEU A 1017 -23.88 25.80 -26.99
CA LEU A 1017 -22.56 25.20 -26.86
C LEU A 1017 -21.48 26.10 -27.49
N GLY A 1018 -21.74 26.69 -28.66
CA GLY A 1018 -20.84 27.65 -29.30
C GLY A 1018 -20.58 28.91 -28.47
N LYS A 1019 -21.59 29.39 -27.74
CA LYS A 1019 -21.46 30.49 -26.76
C LYS A 1019 -20.68 30.11 -25.49
N ALA A 1020 -20.66 28.82 -25.14
CA ALA A 1020 -19.94 28.32 -23.96
C ALA A 1020 -18.46 28.02 -24.26
N ALA A 1021 -18.19 27.19 -25.27
CA ALA A 1021 -16.87 26.82 -25.74
C ALA A 1021 -16.94 26.31 -27.21
N PRO A 1022 -16.16 26.86 -28.15
CA PRO A 1022 -16.14 26.38 -29.54
C PRO A 1022 -15.85 24.88 -29.67
N GLU A 1023 -15.07 24.32 -28.74
CA GLU A 1023 -14.76 22.89 -28.66
C GLU A 1023 -15.99 22.04 -28.29
N ALA A 1024 -16.92 22.56 -27.47
CA ALA A 1024 -18.18 21.87 -27.17
C ALA A 1024 -19.06 21.75 -28.42
N GLN A 1025 -19.18 22.85 -29.17
CA GLN A 1025 -19.92 22.91 -30.42
C GLN A 1025 -19.31 21.96 -31.47
N LEU A 1026 -17.98 21.97 -31.60
CA LEU A 1026 -17.26 21.07 -32.52
C LEU A 1026 -17.44 19.59 -32.14
N ALA A 1027 -17.40 19.25 -30.85
CA ALA A 1027 -17.65 17.89 -30.38
C ALA A 1027 -19.09 17.44 -30.64
N TYR A 1028 -20.08 18.31 -30.36
CA TYR A 1028 -21.49 18.05 -30.63
C TYR A 1028 -21.76 17.82 -32.13
N ARG A 1029 -21.30 18.74 -32.99
CA ARG A 1029 -21.45 18.65 -34.45
C ARG A 1029 -20.82 17.38 -35.01
N ARG A 1030 -19.58 17.04 -34.63
CA ARG A 1030 -18.92 15.81 -35.08
C ARG A 1030 -19.72 14.55 -34.75
N TRP A 1031 -20.29 14.47 -33.55
CA TRP A 1031 -21.16 13.35 -33.17
C TRP A 1031 -22.48 13.35 -33.95
N TYR A 1032 -23.10 14.51 -34.15
CA TYR A 1032 -24.35 14.64 -34.89
C TYR A 1032 -24.17 14.29 -36.38
N GLU A 1033 -23.07 14.72 -36.98
CA GLU A 1033 -22.65 14.41 -38.36
C GLU A 1033 -22.34 12.92 -38.54
N ASP A 1034 -21.53 12.31 -37.66
CA ASP A 1034 -21.23 10.87 -37.65
C ASP A 1034 -22.51 10.02 -37.51
N ARG A 1035 -23.41 10.41 -36.60
CA ARG A 1035 -24.72 9.77 -36.40
C ARG A 1035 -25.59 9.85 -37.66
N ILE A 1036 -25.63 11.00 -38.33
CA ILE A 1036 -26.41 11.17 -39.58
C ILE A 1036 -25.78 10.37 -40.73
N GLU A 1037 -24.46 10.40 -40.90
CA GLU A 1037 -23.76 9.62 -41.93
C GLU A 1037 -24.12 8.13 -41.79
N ARG A 1038 -23.96 7.56 -40.58
CA ARG A 1038 -24.28 6.17 -40.29
C ARG A 1038 -25.73 5.81 -40.56
N ALA A 1039 -26.67 6.70 -40.20
CA ALA A 1039 -28.09 6.50 -40.44
C ALA A 1039 -28.42 6.50 -41.94
N VAL A 1040 -27.82 7.41 -42.72
CA VAL A 1040 -27.99 7.49 -44.18
C VAL A 1040 -27.34 6.30 -44.88
N SER A 1041 -26.13 5.91 -44.47
CA SER A 1041 -25.36 4.81 -45.08
C SER A 1041 -25.73 3.42 -44.56
N GLN A 1042 -26.63 3.32 -43.58
CA GLN A 1042 -26.96 2.10 -42.82
C GLN A 1042 -25.73 1.39 -42.19
N ARG A 1043 -24.69 2.15 -41.79
CA ARG A 1043 -23.55 1.63 -41.01
C ARG A 1043 -23.97 1.29 -39.58
N SER A 1044 -23.16 0.48 -38.88
CA SER A 1044 -23.32 0.24 -37.45
C SER A 1044 -23.17 1.54 -36.65
N ILE A 1045 -24.00 1.69 -35.61
CA ILE A 1045 -23.97 2.88 -34.73
C ILE A 1045 -22.62 3.00 -34.02
N CYS A 1046 -21.98 1.88 -33.69
CA CYS A 1046 -20.58 1.82 -33.27
C CYS A 1046 -19.75 1.08 -34.34
N ASP A 1047 -18.59 1.61 -34.71
CA ASP A 1047 -17.63 0.96 -35.63
C ASP A 1047 -16.97 -0.28 -34.99
N PRO A 1048 -16.16 -1.08 -35.72
CA PRO A 1048 -15.22 -2.03 -35.11
C PRO A 1048 -14.39 -1.37 -34.00
N VAL A 1049 -14.00 -2.14 -32.98
CA VAL A 1049 -13.24 -1.59 -31.83
C VAL A 1049 -11.77 -1.36 -32.13
N SER A 1050 -11.22 -2.05 -33.12
CA SER A 1050 -9.84 -1.92 -33.60
C SER A 1050 -9.87 -1.83 -35.11
N ASN A 1051 -8.86 -1.17 -35.67
CA ASN A 1051 -8.47 -1.34 -37.08
C ASN A 1051 -7.24 -2.25 -37.17
#